data_AF-A0A6I8SY18-F1
#
_entry.id   AF-A0A6I8SY18-F1
#
_cell.length_a   1.000
_cell.length_b   1.000
_cell.length_c   1.000
_cell.angle_alpha   90.00
_cell.angle_beta   90.00
_cell.angle_gamma   90.00
#
_symmetry.space_group_name_H-M   'P 1'
#
loop_
_entity.id
_entity.type
_entity.pdbx_description
1 polymer ?
#
loop_
_entity_poly.entity_id
_entity_poly.type
_entity_poly.pdbx_seq_one_letter_code
_entity_poly.pdbx_strand_id
1 'polypeptide(L)'
;MMPLAGVAWNLLLLFSAVQGTTAIPTRAAPISLTEGVSDASGVLTTAVGGAFSLPPQLSTLVPPPPAPTGGPGPSPEAEEETTTTLITTTTVTTVHSPVLCNNNISEAEGLLEAPEYGGGTFFGGLDCTYSVSVYLGYGVEIRVERLNLSKEEALSIEGLEEDRRFLLANETLMAEGQVIRSPTNHVAVRFQTYRATNPGAFRLRYQAFVLSCVFPPRPENGEVTVTDLHPGGAANFRCSPGFTLKGGESLVCLNISRPEWSGKPPVCAASCGGIIRNATVGRIVSPDITASHGSNHGNNLSCHWLIEAAEGQRLHLHFERVSLDEDNDRLVVRSGSSPLSPVIYDSDIDDVPERGLLSDAQSLYVELISENPAVPLLLSLRYEVFSESRCYEPFLAHGNFTTTDPLYSPGSLVSFSCNAGYMLEQGPPVIECVDPADPHWNESEPVCKALCGGEISEPAGVILSPDWPQNYGKGQDCVWGIHVQEDRRVLLEIEILNIRRSDALTVYDGDDLTARVLGQYMGVHQRFNLFSSANDVTLQFQSDSNDPVFSLSQGFIIHFKEVPRNDTCPALPEVPNGWKTSSHPDLIRGTVVTYQCEPGYDISGSDILTCQWDLSWSNAPPTCEKILNCADPGEIANGVRRASDPRFPIGSHVQYSCNEGYTLEGSRILTCYNRDTGTPKWSDRIPKCVLKYEPCLNPGVPENGYQTLYKHHYQAGEALRFFCYEGFELIGEVTITCVPGHPSQWTSQPPLCKVAYEELLDDRKLEVTQTTDPSHQMEGGNIALAIFLPIILVILLIGGIYIYYTKFQGKSLFGFSFPASHSYSPITVESDFNNPLYEAGDTREYEVSI
;
A
#
# COMPACT_ATOMS: atom_id res chain seq x y z
N MET A 1 23.28 43.66 -26.69
CA MET A 1 22.84 44.88 -27.41
C MET A 1 21.33 44.97 -27.34
N MET A 2 20.79 46.19 -27.23
CA MET A 2 19.37 46.58 -27.25
C MET A 2 18.75 46.47 -28.68
N PRO A 3 17.48 46.87 -28.95
CA PRO A 3 16.20 46.47 -28.35
C PRO A 3 15.09 46.35 -29.44
N LEU A 4 13.79 46.42 -29.05
CA LEU A 4 12.63 47.13 -29.67
C LEU A 4 11.33 46.33 -29.40
N ALA A 5 10.16 46.90 -29.05
CA ALA A 5 9.76 48.25 -28.63
C ALA A 5 8.44 48.11 -27.79
N GLY A 6 8.23 48.89 -26.72
CA GLY A 6 7.23 50.00 -26.70
C GLY A 6 5.82 49.55 -26.21
N VAL A 7 4.97 50.35 -25.54
CA VAL A 7 4.96 51.78 -25.19
C VAL A 7 4.07 52.03 -23.93
N ALA A 8 4.55 52.89 -23.01
CA ALA A 8 3.87 53.75 -22.01
C ALA A 8 2.60 53.30 -21.21
N TRP A 9 2.57 53.67 -19.91
CA TRP A 9 1.79 54.83 -19.41
C TRP A 9 2.38 55.35 -18.07
N ASN A 10 1.86 56.43 -17.50
CA ASN A 10 2.69 57.49 -16.88
C ASN A 10 2.29 57.89 -15.43
N LEU A 11 3.28 58.31 -14.62
CA LEU A 11 3.18 59.16 -13.40
C LEU A 11 2.43 58.56 -12.16
N LEU A 12 2.65 58.98 -10.88
CA LEU A 12 3.21 60.23 -10.32
C LEU A 12 3.71 60.05 -8.84
N LEU A 13 4.97 60.48 -8.53
CA LEU A 13 5.61 60.90 -7.22
C LEU A 13 5.48 60.01 -5.93
N LEU A 14 6.54 59.74 -5.10
CA LEU A 14 7.59 60.56 -4.43
C LEU A 14 7.05 61.46 -3.27
N PHE A 15 7.70 61.69 -2.11
CA PHE A 15 9.09 61.45 -1.62
C PHE A 15 9.21 61.62 -0.07
N SER A 16 10.08 60.84 0.63
CA SER A 16 10.89 61.23 1.85
C SER A 16 10.14 61.66 3.16
N ALA A 17 10.72 61.85 4.36
CA ALA A 17 12.07 61.71 4.97
C ALA A 17 11.94 61.73 6.54
N VAL A 18 12.63 60.90 7.34
CA VAL A 18 13.89 61.19 8.12
C VAL A 18 13.73 61.62 9.61
N GLN A 19 14.41 60.88 10.53
CA GLN A 19 14.91 61.20 11.92
C GLN A 19 13.92 61.74 13.01
N GLY A 20 14.12 61.55 14.32
CA GLY A 20 15.08 60.74 15.09
C GLY A 20 15.08 61.01 16.62
N THR A 21 15.50 60.01 17.41
CA THR A 21 16.22 60.07 18.73
C THR A 21 15.64 60.71 20.04
N THR A 22 15.78 59.90 21.12
CA THR A 22 16.29 60.20 22.49
C THR A 22 15.41 60.66 23.69
N ALA A 23 15.56 59.87 24.78
CA ALA A 23 15.84 60.23 26.19
C ALA A 23 14.76 60.11 27.31
N ILE A 24 15.26 59.56 28.43
CA ILE A 24 14.70 59.26 29.78
C ILE A 24 15.29 60.37 30.73
N PRO A 25 14.71 60.85 31.89
CA PRO A 25 14.75 60.08 33.16
C PRO A 25 13.91 60.46 34.44
N THR A 26 14.06 59.61 35.46
CA THR A 26 13.94 59.82 36.95
C THR A 26 12.56 60.04 37.63
N ARG A 27 12.36 59.85 38.96
CA ARG A 27 12.82 58.89 40.03
C ARG A 27 12.35 59.42 41.41
N ALA A 28 11.73 58.61 42.28
CA ALA A 28 11.67 58.84 43.76
C ALA A 28 11.21 57.58 44.56
N ALA A 29 11.60 57.47 45.84
CA ALA A 29 11.27 56.44 46.85
C ALA A 29 11.17 57.16 48.25
N PRO A 30 11.39 56.61 49.48
CA PRO A 30 11.58 55.22 50.02
C PRO A 30 10.91 54.97 51.44
N ILE A 31 11.42 54.00 52.25
CA ILE A 31 11.35 53.86 53.76
C ILE A 31 10.09 53.19 54.40
N SER A 32 10.08 52.42 55.53
CA SER A 32 11.11 51.63 56.30
C SER A 32 10.57 50.91 57.59
N LEU A 33 10.91 49.60 57.83
CA LEU A 33 10.94 48.81 59.13
C LEU A 33 9.61 48.62 59.95
N THR A 34 9.33 47.53 60.70
CA THR A 34 10.03 46.93 61.88
C THR A 34 9.60 45.49 62.27
N GLU A 35 10.42 44.88 63.16
CA GLU A 35 10.43 43.61 63.93
C GLU A 35 9.14 42.96 64.51
N GLY A 36 9.26 41.67 64.89
CA GLY A 36 8.36 40.95 65.84
C GLY A 36 8.76 39.48 66.10
N VAL A 37 8.88 39.05 67.36
CA VAL A 37 9.38 37.72 67.83
C VAL A 37 8.43 37.14 68.90
N SER A 38 8.48 35.80 69.11
CA SER A 38 7.85 34.98 70.20
C SER A 38 6.31 34.82 70.16
N ASP A 39 5.66 33.83 70.81
CA ASP A 39 6.14 32.80 71.77
C ASP A 39 5.22 31.54 71.85
N ALA A 40 5.70 30.50 72.56
CA ALA A 40 4.98 29.54 73.43
C ALA A 40 3.56 29.00 73.06
N SER A 41 3.38 27.70 72.79
CA SER A 41 3.20 26.58 73.77
C SER A 41 1.73 26.14 74.00
N GLY A 42 1.48 24.85 74.21
CA GLY A 42 0.17 24.30 74.67
C GLY A 42 -0.31 23.06 73.88
N VAL A 43 0.09 21.81 74.16
CA VAL A 43 -0.19 20.93 75.33
C VAL A 43 -1.52 20.14 75.22
N LEU A 44 -1.37 18.82 74.95
CA LEU A 44 -2.20 17.66 75.38
C LEU A 44 -3.70 17.62 74.93
N THR A 45 -4.40 16.48 74.82
CA THR A 45 -4.21 15.14 75.42
C THR A 45 -4.94 14.00 74.65
N THR A 46 -4.24 12.88 74.44
CA THR A 46 -4.64 11.45 74.59
C THR A 46 -6.01 10.88 74.13
N ALA A 47 -5.96 9.82 73.32
CA ALA A 47 -6.35 8.42 73.66
C ALA A 47 -5.80 7.48 72.56
N VAL A 48 -4.79 6.61 72.73
CA VAL A 48 -4.60 5.42 73.59
C VAL A 48 -5.36 4.16 73.13
N GLY A 49 -4.60 3.11 72.80
CA GLY A 49 -5.05 1.72 72.59
C GLY A 49 -5.08 1.29 71.11
N GLY A 50 -4.53 0.13 70.70
CA GLY A 50 -3.82 -0.91 71.44
C GLY A 50 -3.24 -1.97 70.48
N ALA A 51 -2.19 -2.67 70.92
CA ALA A 51 -1.39 -3.58 70.08
C ALA A 51 -1.92 -5.03 70.02
N PHE A 52 -1.59 -5.74 68.93
CA PHE A 52 -1.29 -7.19 68.81
C PHE A 52 -2.17 -8.24 69.54
N SER A 53 -2.66 -9.27 68.82
CA SER A 53 -2.21 -10.68 68.97
C SER A 53 -3.10 -11.72 68.23
N LEU A 54 -2.44 -12.59 67.45
CA LEU A 54 -2.79 -14.02 67.27
C LEU A 54 -2.27 -14.79 68.51
N PRO A 55 -2.79 -15.97 68.95
CA PRO A 55 -2.55 -17.28 68.29
C PRO A 55 -3.64 -18.38 68.63
N PRO A 56 -3.38 -19.72 68.72
CA PRO A 56 -3.05 -20.71 67.67
C PRO A 56 -3.77 -22.11 67.80
N GLN A 57 -3.28 -23.12 67.03
CA GLN A 57 -3.30 -24.60 67.27
C GLN A 57 -4.62 -25.40 66.99
N LEU A 58 -4.65 -26.73 66.72
CA LEU A 58 -3.65 -27.84 66.73
C LEU A 58 -3.85 -28.86 65.55
N SER A 59 -2.75 -29.58 65.25
CA SER A 59 -2.53 -30.90 64.59
C SER A 59 -3.54 -32.05 64.91
N THR A 60 -3.66 -33.17 64.16
CA THR A 60 -2.67 -34.30 64.04
C THR A 60 -2.97 -35.39 62.98
N LEU A 61 -1.90 -35.87 62.29
CA LEU A 61 -1.44 -37.27 61.98
C LEU A 61 -2.37 -38.43 61.53
N VAL A 62 -1.97 -39.15 60.44
CA VAL A 62 -1.61 -40.61 60.33
C VAL A 62 -1.54 -41.07 58.84
N PRO A 63 -0.69 -42.06 58.40
CA PRO A 63 -0.40 -42.34 56.97
C PRO A 63 -0.78 -43.81 56.51
N PRO A 64 -0.17 -44.53 55.52
CA PRO A 64 -0.92 -45.14 54.39
C PRO A 64 -0.74 -46.68 54.19
N PRO A 65 -1.37 -47.29 53.16
CA PRO A 65 -0.98 -48.62 52.64
C PRO A 65 -0.79 -48.71 51.08
N PRO A 66 -0.21 -49.82 50.54
CA PRO A 66 0.32 -49.89 49.15
C PRO A 66 -0.42 -50.84 48.17
N ALA A 67 0.17 -51.02 46.97
CA ALA A 67 -0.36 -51.69 45.76
C ALA A 67 -0.32 -53.25 45.73
N PRO A 68 -0.80 -53.87 44.64
CA PRO A 68 -0.27 -55.15 44.14
C PRO A 68 0.14 -55.16 42.64
N THR A 69 0.86 -56.21 42.22
CA THR A 69 1.57 -56.37 40.93
C THR A 69 1.19 -57.67 40.18
N GLY A 70 1.48 -57.75 38.86
CA GLY A 70 1.57 -59.04 38.12
C GLY A 70 1.32 -58.98 36.60
N GLY A 71 2.31 -59.37 35.77
CA GLY A 71 2.16 -59.75 34.34
C GLY A 71 2.22 -61.29 34.17
N PRO A 72 2.61 -61.88 33.00
CA PRO A 72 3.05 -61.31 31.70
C PRO A 72 2.46 -61.99 30.42
N GLY A 73 2.75 -61.49 29.20
CA GLY A 73 2.55 -62.24 27.93
C GLY A 73 2.55 -61.38 26.64
N PRO A 74 3.04 -61.83 25.44
CA PRO A 74 3.44 -60.91 24.35
C PRO A 74 2.79 -61.11 22.95
N SER A 75 2.79 -60.04 22.13
CA SER A 75 2.76 -59.99 20.63
C SER A 75 1.50 -60.57 19.91
N PRO A 76 1.19 -60.20 18.63
CA PRO A 76 2.03 -59.55 17.61
C PRO A 76 1.43 -58.29 16.92
N GLU A 77 2.20 -57.76 15.97
CA GLU A 77 1.86 -56.64 15.06
C GLU A 77 1.08 -57.09 13.81
N ALA A 78 0.44 -56.11 13.17
CA ALA A 78 0.08 -55.99 11.76
C ALA A 78 -0.86 -57.04 11.10
N GLU A 79 -2.02 -56.54 10.64
CA GLU A 79 -2.52 -56.82 9.29
C GLU A 79 -3.35 -55.62 8.80
N GLU A 80 -3.16 -55.19 7.56
CA GLU A 80 -3.93 -54.10 6.93
C GLU A 80 -5.27 -54.64 6.40
N GLU A 81 -6.38 -54.00 6.72
CA GLU A 81 -7.63 -54.14 5.93
C GLU A 81 -8.06 -52.78 5.38
N THR A 82 -7.75 -52.56 4.09
CA THR A 82 -8.30 -51.47 3.29
C THR A 82 -9.81 -51.62 3.13
N THR A 83 -10.60 -50.96 3.99
CA THR A 83 -12.05 -50.87 3.81
C THR A 83 -12.40 -49.61 3.01
N THR A 84 -12.80 -49.81 1.75
CA THR A 84 -13.32 -48.75 0.88
C THR A 84 -14.60 -48.16 1.47
N THR A 85 -14.53 -46.94 1.99
CA THR A 85 -15.71 -46.20 2.42
C THR A 85 -16.51 -45.71 1.21
N LEU A 86 -17.64 -46.38 0.95
CA LEU A 86 -18.71 -45.81 0.13
C LEU A 86 -19.12 -44.46 0.72
N ILE A 87 -18.90 -43.38 -0.02
CA ILE A 87 -19.42 -42.06 0.34
C ILE A 87 -20.93 -42.07 0.09
N THR A 88 -21.70 -42.61 1.03
CA THR A 88 -23.11 -42.23 1.18
C THR A 88 -23.14 -40.77 1.61
N THR A 89 -23.34 -39.87 0.65
CA THR A 89 -23.78 -38.50 0.92
C THR A 89 -25.18 -38.54 1.52
N THR A 90 -25.27 -38.78 2.82
CA THR A 90 -26.47 -38.44 3.59
C THR A 90 -26.59 -36.92 3.56
N THR A 91 -27.43 -36.41 2.67
CA THR A 91 -27.93 -35.05 2.76
C THR A 91 -28.64 -34.92 4.10
N VAL A 92 -27.96 -34.36 5.10
CA VAL A 92 -28.59 -33.93 6.35
C VAL A 92 -29.47 -32.76 6.00
N THR A 93 -30.71 -33.04 5.60
CA THR A 93 -31.79 -32.06 5.62
C THR A 93 -31.95 -31.67 7.09
N THR A 94 -31.40 -30.52 7.47
CA THR A 94 -31.57 -29.92 8.79
C THR A 94 -33.03 -29.54 8.96
N VAL A 95 -33.82 -30.48 9.46
CA VAL A 95 -35.19 -30.26 9.90
C VAL A 95 -35.12 -29.19 10.98
N HIS A 96 -35.44 -27.95 10.61
CA HIS A 96 -35.50 -26.84 11.55
C HIS A 96 -36.59 -27.15 12.56
N SER A 97 -36.20 -27.55 13.77
CA SER A 97 -37.08 -27.53 14.92
C SER A 97 -37.28 -26.07 15.32
N PRO A 98 -38.53 -25.56 15.40
CA PRO A 98 -38.77 -24.21 15.87
C PRO A 98 -38.28 -24.11 17.32
N VAL A 99 -37.33 -23.22 17.57
CA VAL A 99 -36.69 -23.10 18.89
C VAL A 99 -37.71 -22.57 19.89
N LEU A 100 -38.10 -23.42 20.85
CA LEU A 100 -39.05 -23.02 21.89
C LEU A 100 -38.50 -21.85 22.71
N CYS A 101 -39.39 -20.96 23.12
CA CYS A 101 -39.12 -19.93 24.12
C CYS A 101 -38.59 -20.57 25.42
N ASN A 102 -37.51 -20.01 25.99
CA ASN A 102 -36.79 -20.54 27.16
C ASN A 102 -36.13 -21.91 26.94
N ASN A 103 -35.26 -22.01 25.93
CA ASN A 103 -34.47 -23.21 25.64
C ASN A 103 -32.98 -23.06 26.03
N ASN A 104 -32.38 -24.17 26.47
CA ASN A 104 -30.94 -24.28 26.74
C ASN A 104 -30.31 -25.12 25.61
N ILE A 105 -29.34 -24.53 24.91
CA ILE A 105 -28.75 -25.08 23.69
C ILE A 105 -27.26 -25.32 23.92
N SER A 106 -26.79 -26.52 23.56
CA SER A 106 -25.41 -26.97 23.81
C SER A 106 -24.66 -27.40 22.54
N GLU A 107 -25.13 -26.98 21.38
CA GLU A 107 -24.52 -27.30 20.08
C GLU A 107 -23.37 -26.32 19.78
N ALA A 108 -22.44 -26.73 18.92
CA ALA A 108 -21.26 -25.93 18.59
C ALA A 108 -21.55 -24.80 17.59
N GLU A 109 -22.59 -24.93 16.77
CA GLU A 109 -23.11 -23.87 15.92
C GLU A 109 -24.63 -24.03 15.74
N GLY A 110 -25.33 -22.95 15.42
CA GLY A 110 -26.76 -23.02 15.13
C GLY A 110 -27.40 -21.66 14.89
N LEU A 111 -28.73 -21.65 14.84
CA LEU A 111 -29.55 -20.48 14.55
C LEU A 111 -30.53 -20.22 15.69
N LEU A 112 -30.60 -18.97 16.14
CA LEU A 112 -31.61 -18.46 17.06
C LEU A 112 -32.56 -17.57 16.26
N GLU A 113 -33.85 -17.90 16.30
CA GLU A 113 -34.91 -17.17 15.62
C GLU A 113 -35.99 -16.73 16.63
N ALA A 114 -36.69 -15.65 16.32
CA ALA A 114 -37.88 -15.26 17.07
C ALA A 114 -38.95 -16.38 17.04
N PRO A 115 -39.67 -16.63 18.15
CA PRO A 115 -40.59 -17.77 18.24
C PRO A 115 -41.81 -17.60 17.33
N GLU A 116 -42.14 -18.65 16.56
CA GLU A 116 -43.26 -18.61 15.61
C GLU A 116 -44.63 -18.51 16.31
N TYR A 117 -45.50 -17.63 15.81
CA TYR A 117 -46.76 -17.30 16.46
C TYR A 117 -47.88 -18.31 16.16
N GLY A 118 -47.86 -19.43 16.88
CA GLY A 118 -48.83 -20.53 16.78
C GLY A 118 -50.24 -20.23 17.30
N GLY A 119 -50.95 -19.26 16.71
CA GLY A 119 -52.42 -19.18 16.70
C GLY A 119 -53.18 -19.04 18.04
N GLY A 120 -52.50 -18.80 19.17
CA GLY A 120 -53.10 -18.70 20.50
C GLY A 120 -52.98 -17.30 21.11
N THR A 121 -54.11 -16.71 21.54
CA THR A 121 -54.13 -15.37 22.16
C THR A 121 -53.54 -15.38 23.57
N PHE A 122 -52.24 -15.09 23.70
CA PHE A 122 -51.63 -14.76 24.98
C PHE A 122 -52.00 -13.34 25.42
N PHE A 123 -52.81 -13.23 26.48
CA PHE A 123 -53.01 -11.97 27.21
C PHE A 123 -51.86 -11.77 28.21
N GLY A 124 -50.69 -11.40 27.69
CA GLY A 124 -49.48 -11.11 28.46
C GLY A 124 -48.29 -10.87 27.53
N GLY A 125 -47.34 -10.04 27.96
CA GLY A 125 -46.07 -9.86 27.25
C GLY A 125 -45.24 -11.15 27.27
N LEU A 126 -44.39 -11.33 26.26
CA LEU A 126 -43.54 -12.50 26.08
C LEU A 126 -42.09 -12.12 26.40
N ASP A 127 -41.47 -12.86 27.32
CA ASP A 127 -40.07 -12.72 27.77
C ASP A 127 -39.39 -14.08 27.58
N CYS A 128 -38.62 -14.21 26.50
CA CYS A 128 -37.91 -15.43 26.13
C CYS A 128 -36.40 -15.27 26.35
N THR A 129 -35.78 -16.20 27.06
CA THR A 129 -34.33 -16.28 27.27
C THR A 129 -33.77 -17.56 26.65
N TYR A 130 -32.98 -17.44 25.59
CA TYR A 130 -32.24 -18.54 24.98
C TYR A 130 -30.86 -18.61 25.62
N SER A 131 -30.50 -19.72 26.27
CA SER A 131 -29.17 -19.89 26.88
C SER A 131 -28.33 -20.82 26.02
N VAL A 132 -27.23 -20.32 25.49
CA VAL A 132 -26.27 -21.11 24.70
C VAL A 132 -25.03 -21.40 25.55
N SER A 133 -24.62 -22.66 25.61
CA SER A 133 -23.47 -23.15 26.38
C SER A 133 -22.57 -24.02 25.52
N VAL A 134 -21.33 -23.60 25.31
CA VAL A 134 -20.33 -24.37 24.54
C VAL A 134 -19.29 -25.02 25.48
N TYR A 135 -18.41 -25.83 24.90
CA TYR A 135 -17.32 -26.50 25.62
C TYR A 135 -16.41 -25.51 26.39
N LEU A 136 -15.79 -25.96 27.48
CA LEU A 136 -14.77 -25.18 28.18
C LEU A 136 -13.62 -24.80 27.23
N GLY A 137 -13.05 -23.61 27.42
CA GLY A 137 -12.03 -23.08 26.51
C GLY A 137 -12.57 -22.47 25.21
N TYR A 138 -13.88 -22.52 24.98
CA TYR A 138 -14.55 -21.88 23.84
C TYR A 138 -15.53 -20.81 24.32
N GLY A 139 -15.75 -19.78 23.51
CA GLY A 139 -16.77 -18.75 23.69
C GLY A 139 -17.81 -18.85 22.57
N VAL A 140 -18.87 -18.06 22.67
CA VAL A 140 -19.93 -18.00 21.66
C VAL A 140 -19.82 -16.71 20.87
N GLU A 141 -19.62 -16.84 19.57
CA GLU A 141 -19.70 -15.75 18.60
C GLU A 141 -21.12 -15.74 18.03
N ILE A 142 -21.83 -14.62 18.20
CA ILE A 142 -23.17 -14.38 17.67
C ILE A 142 -23.08 -13.35 16.54
N ARG A 143 -23.55 -13.73 15.35
CA ARG A 143 -23.71 -12.87 14.18
C ARG A 143 -25.17 -12.51 13.97
N VAL A 144 -25.45 -11.22 13.86
CA VAL A 144 -26.79 -10.70 13.54
C VAL A 144 -27.04 -10.86 12.04
N GLU A 145 -27.91 -11.79 11.63
CA GLU A 145 -28.26 -12.00 10.22
C GLU A 145 -29.49 -11.19 9.79
N ARG A 146 -30.45 -10.99 10.70
CA ARG A 146 -31.63 -10.15 10.48
C ARG A 146 -32.12 -9.53 11.79
N LEU A 147 -32.50 -8.26 11.77
CA LEU A 147 -33.03 -7.57 12.95
C LEU A 147 -34.16 -6.60 12.59
N ASN A 148 -35.39 -6.94 12.99
CA ASN A 148 -36.58 -6.11 12.77
C ASN A 148 -37.40 -6.03 14.07
N LEU A 149 -37.03 -5.10 14.95
CA LEU A 149 -37.65 -4.86 16.25
C LEU A 149 -38.52 -3.59 16.23
N SER A 150 -39.65 -3.60 16.95
CA SER A 150 -40.48 -2.41 17.17
C SER A 150 -40.08 -1.63 18.43
N LYS A 151 -40.58 -0.40 18.60
CA LYS A 151 -40.22 0.50 19.71
C LYS A 151 -40.62 0.02 21.12
N GLU A 152 -41.41 -1.05 21.21
CA GLU A 152 -41.88 -1.65 22.47
C GLU A 152 -41.26 -3.05 22.69
N GLU A 153 -40.14 -3.33 22.01
CA GLU A 153 -39.44 -4.61 22.04
C GLU A 153 -37.97 -4.41 22.37
N ALA A 154 -37.45 -5.25 23.26
CA ALA A 154 -36.06 -5.24 23.68
C ALA A 154 -35.40 -6.57 23.35
N LEU A 155 -34.16 -6.53 22.88
CA LEU A 155 -33.32 -7.70 22.65
C LEU A 155 -31.97 -7.41 23.32
N SER A 156 -31.62 -8.20 24.33
CA SER A 156 -30.30 -8.15 24.97
C SER A 156 -29.53 -9.44 24.71
N ILE A 157 -28.22 -9.29 24.56
CA ILE A 157 -27.26 -10.39 24.62
C ILE A 157 -26.47 -10.18 25.90
N GLU A 158 -26.52 -11.17 26.80
CA GLU A 158 -25.98 -11.14 28.15
C GLU A 158 -24.94 -12.27 28.28
N GLY A 159 -23.71 -11.94 28.67
CA GLY A 159 -22.73 -12.96 29.07
C GLY A 159 -22.97 -13.41 30.51
N LEU A 160 -22.60 -14.66 30.82
CA LEU A 160 -22.68 -15.25 32.16
C LEU A 160 -21.28 -15.50 32.73
N GLU A 161 -21.02 -14.94 33.91
CA GLU A 161 -19.77 -15.10 34.67
C GLU A 161 -20.12 -15.19 36.16
N GLU A 162 -19.77 -16.32 36.82
CA GLU A 162 -20.02 -16.56 38.27
C GLU A 162 -21.44 -16.18 38.76
N ASP A 163 -22.48 -16.61 38.03
CA ASP A 163 -23.90 -16.31 38.29
C ASP A 163 -24.29 -14.81 38.14
N ARG A 164 -23.38 -13.97 37.67
CA ARG A 164 -23.66 -12.58 37.26
C ARG A 164 -23.87 -12.51 35.75
N ARG A 165 -24.91 -11.77 35.36
CA ARG A 165 -25.15 -11.41 33.96
C ARG A 165 -24.56 -10.04 33.66
N PHE A 166 -23.79 -9.95 32.59
CA PHE A 166 -23.28 -8.68 32.08
C PHE A 166 -23.74 -8.47 30.64
N LEU A 167 -24.17 -7.25 30.32
CA LEU A 167 -24.69 -6.91 29.00
C LEU A 167 -23.54 -6.85 27.98
N LEU A 168 -23.62 -7.69 26.94
CA LEU A 168 -22.70 -7.67 25.80
C LEU A 168 -23.21 -6.72 24.70
N ALA A 169 -24.51 -6.73 24.43
CA ALA A 169 -25.18 -5.81 23.50
C ALA A 169 -26.67 -5.67 23.81
N ASN A 170 -27.26 -4.55 23.42
CA ASN A 170 -28.70 -4.29 23.46
C ASN A 170 -29.22 -3.89 22.07
N GLU A 171 -30.53 -3.69 21.96
CA GLU A 171 -31.23 -3.28 20.74
C GLU A 171 -30.67 -2.01 20.07
N THR A 172 -30.07 -1.08 20.84
CA THR A 172 -29.44 0.13 20.26
C THR A 172 -28.06 -0.10 19.67
N LEU A 173 -27.38 -1.18 20.07
CA LEU A 173 -26.00 -1.48 19.71
C LEU A 173 -25.90 -2.65 18.71
N MET A 174 -27.03 -3.23 18.27
CA MET A 174 -27.09 -4.33 17.31
C MET A 174 -27.55 -3.87 15.92
N ALA A 175 -26.77 -4.19 14.89
CA ALA A 175 -27.08 -3.98 13.48
C ALA A 175 -26.84 -5.26 12.66
N GLU A 176 -27.50 -5.37 11.50
CA GLU A 176 -27.31 -6.53 10.59
C GLU A 176 -25.85 -6.62 10.11
N GLY A 177 -25.29 -7.84 10.11
CA GLY A 177 -23.88 -8.12 9.83
C GLY A 177 -22.94 -8.01 11.04
N GLN A 178 -23.40 -7.47 12.18
CA GLN A 178 -22.56 -7.32 13.37
C GLN A 178 -22.24 -8.65 14.04
N VAL A 179 -21.05 -8.73 14.63
CA VAL A 179 -20.53 -9.90 15.34
C VAL A 179 -20.23 -9.54 16.80
N ILE A 180 -20.76 -10.33 17.72
CA ILE A 180 -20.68 -10.13 19.18
C ILE A 180 -20.08 -11.41 19.78
N ARG A 181 -19.04 -11.30 20.60
CA ARG A 181 -18.33 -12.43 21.19
C ARG A 181 -18.47 -12.45 22.70
N SER A 182 -18.90 -13.57 23.28
CA SER A 182 -18.87 -13.75 24.73
C SER A 182 -17.44 -14.05 25.21
N PRO A 183 -16.96 -13.44 26.32
CA PRO A 183 -15.66 -13.76 26.92
C PRO A 183 -15.70 -15.04 27.78
N THR A 184 -16.87 -15.69 27.87
CA THR A 184 -17.09 -16.96 28.57
C THR A 184 -17.80 -17.95 27.66
N ASN A 185 -17.78 -19.24 28.02
CA ASN A 185 -18.46 -20.33 27.30
C ASN A 185 -20.00 -20.31 27.41
N HIS A 186 -20.59 -19.29 28.06
CA HIS A 186 -22.03 -19.18 28.30
C HIS A 186 -22.56 -17.79 27.89
N VAL A 187 -23.59 -17.77 27.06
CA VAL A 187 -24.30 -16.55 26.65
C VAL A 187 -25.81 -16.76 26.73
N ALA A 188 -26.54 -15.73 27.14
CA ALA A 188 -27.99 -15.68 27.17
C ALA A 188 -28.49 -14.58 26.22
N VAL A 189 -29.39 -14.93 25.31
CA VAL A 189 -30.10 -13.98 24.45
C VAL A 189 -31.51 -13.82 24.99
N ARG A 190 -31.88 -12.61 25.42
CA ARG A 190 -33.19 -12.32 25.99
C ARG A 190 -33.99 -11.40 25.07
N PHE A 191 -35.19 -11.83 24.71
CA PHE A 191 -36.15 -11.08 23.89
C PHE A 191 -37.41 -10.78 24.70
N GLN A 192 -37.76 -9.51 24.80
CA GLN A 192 -38.95 -9.04 25.51
C GLN A 192 -39.86 -8.26 24.55
N THR A 193 -41.15 -8.61 24.52
CA THR A 193 -42.19 -7.88 23.78
C THR A 193 -43.45 -7.72 24.62
N TYR A 194 -43.96 -6.49 24.69
CA TYR A 194 -45.16 -6.16 25.46
C TYR A 194 -46.46 -6.29 24.62
N ARG A 195 -46.37 -6.69 23.35
CA ARG A 195 -47.49 -6.66 22.39
C ARG A 195 -47.70 -7.99 21.68
N ALA A 196 -48.90 -8.55 21.81
CA ALA A 196 -49.22 -9.89 21.31
C ALA A 196 -49.58 -10.00 19.81
N THR A 197 -49.71 -8.90 19.07
CA THR A 197 -50.38 -8.90 17.74
C THR A 197 -49.48 -8.81 16.51
N ASN A 198 -48.16 -8.77 16.69
CA ASN A 198 -47.12 -9.11 15.70
C ASN A 198 -45.76 -8.82 16.37
N PRO A 199 -45.06 -9.82 16.93
CA PRO A 199 -43.73 -9.59 17.48
C PRO A 199 -42.72 -9.30 16.36
N GLY A 200 -41.70 -8.51 16.67
CA GLY A 200 -40.53 -8.29 15.84
C GLY A 200 -39.78 -9.60 15.55
N ALA A 201 -39.08 -9.63 14.41
CA ALA A 201 -38.35 -10.79 13.95
C ALA A 201 -36.84 -10.56 14.04
N PHE A 202 -36.14 -11.43 14.75
CA PHE A 202 -34.68 -11.50 14.77
C PHE A 202 -34.21 -12.87 14.24
N ARG A 203 -33.02 -12.88 13.64
CA ARG A 203 -32.27 -14.08 13.28
C ARG A 203 -30.81 -13.86 13.64
N LEU A 204 -30.30 -14.67 14.57
CA LEU A 204 -28.95 -14.62 15.06
C LEU A 204 -28.29 -15.98 14.84
N ARG A 205 -27.19 -16.03 14.07
CA ARG A 205 -26.39 -17.26 13.95
C ARG A 205 -25.35 -17.28 15.04
N TYR A 206 -25.23 -18.37 15.79
CA TYR A 206 -24.18 -18.53 16.79
C TYR A 206 -23.19 -19.63 16.38
N GLN A 207 -21.93 -19.47 16.77
CA GLN A 207 -20.87 -20.47 16.58
C GLN A 207 -19.86 -20.43 17.73
N ALA A 208 -19.30 -21.58 18.08
CA ALA A 208 -18.22 -21.70 19.05
C ALA A 208 -16.91 -21.16 18.45
N PHE A 209 -16.20 -20.32 19.19
CA PHE A 209 -14.85 -19.86 18.84
C PHE A 209 -13.89 -20.15 20.00
N VAL A 210 -12.61 -20.40 19.73
CA VAL A 210 -11.65 -20.70 20.80
C VAL A 210 -11.37 -19.42 21.60
N LEU A 211 -11.46 -19.49 22.93
CA LEU A 211 -11.01 -18.42 23.82
C LEU A 211 -9.49 -18.54 24.02
N SER A 212 -8.86 -17.42 24.39
CA SER A 212 -7.42 -17.36 24.65
C SER A 212 -7.17 -16.68 25.99
N CYS A 213 -6.14 -17.13 26.71
CA CYS A 213 -5.60 -16.38 27.84
C CYS A 213 -5.04 -15.03 27.35
N VAL A 214 -5.14 -13.99 28.18
CA VAL A 214 -4.52 -12.69 27.90
C VAL A 214 -3.00 -12.86 27.83
N PHE A 215 -2.33 -12.19 26.88
CA PHE A 215 -0.88 -12.26 26.77
C PHE A 215 -0.23 -11.84 28.10
N PRO A 216 0.60 -12.68 28.74
CA PRO A 216 1.14 -12.41 30.06
C PRO A 216 2.07 -11.17 30.01
N PRO A 217 2.03 -10.30 31.02
CA PRO A 217 2.93 -9.13 31.05
C PRO A 217 4.38 -9.61 31.07
N ARG A 218 5.24 -8.94 30.28
CA ARG A 218 6.68 -9.16 30.33
C ARG A 218 7.20 -8.74 31.71
N PRO A 219 7.92 -9.61 32.44
CA PRO A 219 8.52 -9.22 33.72
C PRO A 219 9.57 -8.12 33.49
N GLU A 220 9.63 -7.17 34.41
CA GLU A 220 10.69 -6.17 34.44
C GLU A 220 12.06 -6.87 34.54
N ASN A 221 13.03 -6.45 33.73
CA ASN A 221 14.33 -7.12 33.59
C ASN A 221 14.25 -8.63 33.22
N GLY A 222 13.26 -9.02 32.41
CA GLY A 222 13.17 -10.36 31.84
C GLY A 222 12.36 -10.46 30.54
N GLU A 223 12.20 -11.70 30.07
CA GLU A 223 11.48 -12.07 28.86
C GLU A 223 10.42 -13.14 29.16
N VAL A 224 9.33 -13.13 28.39
CA VAL A 224 8.33 -14.20 28.37
C VAL A 224 8.22 -14.77 26.96
N THR A 225 8.36 -16.09 26.87
CA THR A 225 8.17 -16.88 25.66
C THR A 225 6.85 -17.65 25.79
N VAL A 226 5.95 -17.53 24.81
CA VAL A 226 4.62 -18.16 24.86
C VAL A 226 4.51 -19.16 23.72
N THR A 227 4.18 -20.42 24.02
CA THR A 227 4.01 -21.47 23.02
C THR A 227 2.65 -21.38 22.33
N ASP A 228 1.58 -21.17 23.11
CA ASP A 228 0.23 -20.88 22.64
C ASP A 228 -0.52 -20.08 23.72
N LEU A 229 -1.52 -19.30 23.31
CA LEU A 229 -2.45 -18.57 24.19
C LEU A 229 -3.77 -19.32 24.38
N HIS A 230 -4.05 -20.36 23.60
CA HIS A 230 -5.22 -21.22 23.79
C HIS A 230 -5.07 -22.13 25.03
N PRO A 231 -6.17 -22.68 25.57
CA PRO A 231 -6.14 -23.60 26.70
C PRO A 231 -5.17 -24.78 26.49
N GLY A 232 -4.30 -25.01 27.46
CA GLY A 232 -3.18 -25.97 27.38
C GLY A 232 -1.86 -25.37 26.89
N GLY A 233 -1.87 -24.15 26.32
CA GLY A 233 -0.67 -23.39 25.98
C GLY A 233 0.14 -22.98 27.22
N ALA A 234 1.46 -22.85 27.05
CA ALA A 234 2.39 -22.55 28.14
C ALA A 234 3.16 -21.25 27.89
N ALA A 235 3.22 -20.39 28.90
CA ALA A 235 4.15 -19.28 28.98
C ALA A 235 5.36 -19.70 29.82
N ASN A 236 6.57 -19.44 29.33
CA ASN A 236 7.83 -19.74 30.00
C ASN A 236 8.65 -18.44 30.14
N PHE A 237 9.05 -18.14 31.37
CA PHE A 237 9.66 -16.88 31.77
C PHE A 237 11.16 -17.04 32.00
N ARG A 238 11.97 -16.07 31.57
CA ARG A 238 13.41 -16.01 31.78
C ARG A 238 13.80 -14.62 32.25
N CYS A 239 14.76 -14.52 33.16
CA CYS A 239 15.31 -13.23 33.58
C CYS A 239 16.55 -12.87 32.76
N SER A 240 16.81 -11.57 32.61
CA SER A 240 18.04 -11.05 32.05
C SER A 240 19.25 -11.48 32.92
N PRO A 241 20.47 -11.58 32.34
CA PRO A 241 21.68 -11.90 33.10
C PRO A 241 21.85 -11.00 34.34
N GLY A 242 22.17 -11.62 35.49
CA GLY A 242 22.28 -10.94 36.79
C GLY A 242 21.00 -10.94 37.63
N PHE A 243 19.83 -11.17 37.04
CA PHE A 243 18.56 -11.28 37.75
C PHE A 243 18.15 -12.73 38.01
N THR A 244 17.49 -12.99 39.15
CA THR A 244 16.98 -14.31 39.53
C THR A 244 15.46 -14.34 39.50
N LEU A 245 14.87 -15.41 38.96
CA LEU A 245 13.42 -15.56 38.87
C LEU A 245 12.82 -15.85 40.25
N LYS A 246 11.81 -15.06 40.66
CA LYS A 246 10.99 -15.27 41.86
C LYS A 246 9.55 -15.60 41.44
N GLY A 247 9.23 -16.89 41.38
CA GLY A 247 7.90 -17.40 41.03
C GLY A 247 7.99 -18.73 40.29
N GLY A 248 6.92 -19.12 39.59
CA GLY A 248 6.95 -20.27 38.69
C GLY A 248 7.64 -19.92 37.37
N GLU A 249 8.55 -20.77 36.91
CA GLU A 249 9.25 -20.60 35.63
C GLU A 249 8.33 -20.74 34.40
N SER A 250 7.26 -21.52 34.54
CA SER A 250 6.23 -21.65 33.52
C SER A 250 4.81 -21.59 34.12
N LEU A 251 3.90 -20.97 33.38
CA LEU A 251 2.47 -20.92 33.63
C LEU A 251 1.72 -21.56 32.46
N VAL A 252 0.61 -22.24 32.76
CA VAL A 252 -0.22 -22.93 31.74
C VAL A 252 -1.59 -22.26 31.67
N CYS A 253 -2.11 -22.05 30.46
CA CYS A 253 -3.44 -21.50 30.23
C CYS A 253 -4.50 -22.57 30.58
N LEU A 254 -5.35 -22.31 31.57
CA LEU A 254 -6.29 -23.29 32.11
C LEU A 254 -7.53 -23.43 31.22
N ASN A 255 -7.98 -24.68 31.03
CA ASN A 255 -9.21 -24.99 30.30
C ASN A 255 -10.46 -24.85 31.21
N ILE A 256 -10.90 -23.60 31.38
CA ILE A 256 -12.07 -23.21 32.17
C ILE A 256 -13.03 -22.34 31.33
N SER A 257 -14.14 -21.90 31.93
CA SER A 257 -15.19 -21.10 31.26
C SER A 257 -14.68 -19.78 30.68
N ARG A 258 -13.70 -19.17 31.34
CA ARG A 258 -12.94 -17.99 30.91
C ARG A 258 -11.45 -18.29 31.12
N PRO A 259 -10.67 -18.63 30.08
CA PRO A 259 -9.28 -19.07 30.25
C PRO A 259 -8.40 -18.06 31.01
N GLU A 260 -7.72 -18.56 32.04
CA GLU A 260 -6.78 -17.80 32.88
C GLU A 260 -5.49 -18.61 33.08
N TRP A 261 -4.38 -17.92 33.35
CA TRP A 261 -3.10 -18.56 33.66
C TRP A 261 -3.14 -19.28 35.01
N SER A 262 -2.41 -20.40 35.12
CA SER A 262 -2.34 -21.25 36.32
C SER A 262 -1.78 -20.58 37.59
N GLY A 263 -1.37 -19.32 37.53
CA GLY A 263 -0.79 -18.56 38.62
C GLY A 263 -0.43 -17.14 38.23
N LYS A 264 0.12 -16.37 39.16
CA LYS A 264 0.62 -15.02 38.92
C LYS A 264 1.96 -15.06 38.17
N PRO A 265 2.25 -14.07 37.29
CA PRO A 265 3.54 -13.98 36.61
C PRO A 265 4.69 -13.84 37.62
N PRO A 266 5.85 -14.47 37.37
CA PRO A 266 7.03 -14.34 38.22
C PRO A 266 7.67 -12.94 38.09
N VAL A 267 8.46 -12.56 39.08
CA VAL A 267 9.23 -11.31 39.10
C VAL A 267 10.73 -11.62 39.01
N CYS A 268 11.48 -10.86 38.21
CA CYS A 268 12.93 -10.96 38.15
C CYS A 268 13.55 -10.01 39.17
N ALA A 269 14.35 -10.54 40.10
CA ALA A 269 14.96 -9.78 41.18
C ALA A 269 16.46 -10.05 41.27
N ALA A 270 17.25 -8.97 41.32
CA ALA A 270 18.69 -9.03 41.56
C ALA A 270 18.99 -9.50 42.99
N SER A 271 20.08 -10.26 43.16
CA SER A 271 20.53 -10.77 44.46
C SER A 271 21.71 -9.97 45.00
N CYS A 272 21.52 -9.40 46.20
CA CYS A 272 22.60 -8.74 46.94
C CYS A 272 23.65 -9.76 47.39
N GLY A 273 24.80 -9.77 46.72
CA GLY A 273 25.92 -10.65 46.99
C GLY A 273 25.76 -12.11 46.53
N GLY A 274 26.85 -12.87 46.64
CA GLY A 274 26.92 -14.28 46.27
C GLY A 274 28.32 -14.76 45.90
N ILE A 275 28.46 -16.07 45.65
CA ILE A 275 29.71 -16.67 45.16
C ILE A 275 29.45 -17.30 43.79
N ILE A 276 30.19 -16.86 42.78
CA ILE A 276 30.11 -17.34 41.39
C ILE A 276 31.36 -18.19 41.14
N ARG A 277 31.19 -19.52 41.11
CA ARG A 277 32.27 -20.49 40.91
C ARG A 277 32.35 -20.94 39.45
N ASN A 278 33.57 -21.15 38.95
CA ASN A 278 33.84 -21.47 37.55
C ASN A 278 33.14 -20.47 36.62
N ALA A 279 33.35 -19.18 36.90
CA ALA A 279 32.85 -18.09 36.07
C ALA A 279 33.30 -18.25 34.62
N THR A 280 32.45 -17.84 33.68
CA THR A 280 32.74 -17.83 32.24
C THR A 280 32.40 -16.47 31.65
N VAL A 281 31.11 -16.13 31.64
CA VAL A 281 30.62 -14.77 31.36
C VAL A 281 29.34 -14.56 32.16
N GLY A 282 29.09 -13.33 32.61
CA GLY A 282 27.86 -12.99 33.29
C GLY A 282 27.78 -11.53 33.68
N ARG A 283 26.80 -11.22 34.52
CA ARG A 283 26.50 -9.85 34.96
C ARG A 283 26.16 -9.81 36.44
N ILE A 284 26.61 -8.77 37.13
CA ILE A 284 26.25 -8.41 38.50
C ILE A 284 25.43 -7.12 38.43
N VAL A 285 24.33 -7.07 39.17
CA VAL A 285 23.43 -5.91 39.23
C VAL A 285 23.06 -5.59 40.68
N SER A 286 22.88 -4.30 40.99
CA SER A 286 22.34 -3.85 42.28
C SER A 286 20.86 -4.27 42.44
N PRO A 287 20.38 -4.52 43.67
CA PRO A 287 18.96 -4.72 43.95
C PRO A 287 18.18 -3.41 43.99
N ASP A 288 17.00 -3.37 43.36
CA ASP A 288 16.04 -2.28 43.51
C ASP A 288 15.40 -2.29 44.90
N ILE A 289 15.87 -1.40 45.78
CA ILE A 289 15.41 -1.32 47.18
C ILE A 289 13.93 -0.88 47.25
N THR A 290 13.48 -0.06 46.31
CA THR A 290 12.09 0.43 46.18
C THR A 290 11.05 -0.68 45.98
N ALA A 291 11.43 -1.81 45.38
CA ALA A 291 10.55 -2.96 45.17
C ALA A 291 10.32 -3.78 46.47
N SER A 292 11.09 -3.53 47.53
CA SER A 292 11.14 -4.36 48.75
C SER A 292 10.24 -3.87 49.92
N HIS A 293 9.10 -3.25 49.61
CA HIS A 293 8.07 -2.87 50.59
C HIS A 293 7.44 -4.11 51.29
N GLY A 294 8.17 -4.67 52.25
CA GLY A 294 7.77 -5.84 53.04
C GLY A 294 8.85 -6.37 54.01
N SER A 295 10.12 -5.95 53.86
CA SER A 295 11.22 -6.38 54.72
C SER A 295 11.70 -5.23 55.61
N ASN A 296 11.36 -5.28 56.90
CA ASN A 296 11.76 -4.29 57.90
C ASN A 296 13.20 -4.53 58.41
N HIS A 297 14.17 -4.51 57.47
CA HIS A 297 15.60 -4.61 57.74
C HIS A 297 16.31 -3.29 57.38
N GLY A 298 17.44 -3.02 58.05
CA GLY A 298 17.99 -1.67 58.20
C GLY A 298 18.36 -0.93 56.91
N ASN A 299 18.43 0.40 57.04
CA ASN A 299 18.58 1.38 55.96
C ASN A 299 19.96 1.41 55.28
N ASN A 300 20.74 0.33 55.32
CA ASN A 300 22.05 0.24 54.67
C ASN A 300 22.18 -1.04 53.84
N LEU A 301 22.53 -0.89 52.57
CA LEU A 301 22.80 -2.01 51.67
C LEU A 301 24.30 -2.33 51.73
N SER A 302 24.63 -3.61 51.95
CA SER A 302 26.00 -4.10 51.84
C SER A 302 25.99 -5.43 51.08
N CYS A 303 26.44 -5.39 49.83
CA CYS A 303 26.48 -6.53 48.94
C CYS A 303 27.93 -6.90 48.62
N HIS A 304 28.25 -8.20 48.70
CA HIS A 304 29.57 -8.72 48.40
C HIS A 304 29.48 -9.88 47.41
N TRP A 305 30.15 -9.76 46.27
CA TRP A 305 30.23 -10.80 45.24
C TRP A 305 31.65 -11.31 45.10
N LEU A 306 31.81 -12.62 45.17
CA LEU A 306 33.07 -13.31 44.90
C LEU A 306 32.95 -14.04 43.56
N ILE A 307 33.80 -13.68 42.60
CA ILE A 307 33.89 -14.30 41.27
C ILE A 307 35.15 -15.15 41.23
N GLU A 308 35.04 -16.45 40.93
CA GLU A 308 36.16 -17.40 40.84
C GLU A 308 36.22 -18.01 39.43
N ALA A 309 37.31 -17.74 38.71
CA ALA A 309 37.66 -18.36 37.42
C ALA A 309 38.40 -19.70 37.63
N ALA A 310 38.63 -20.46 36.54
CA ALA A 310 39.48 -21.64 36.60
C ALA A 310 40.97 -21.28 36.61
N GLU A 311 41.83 -22.22 37.01
CA GLU A 311 43.29 -22.02 37.03
C GLU A 311 43.84 -21.64 35.64
N GLY A 312 44.71 -20.62 35.58
CA GLY A 312 45.28 -20.12 34.32
C GLY A 312 44.36 -19.17 33.52
N GLN A 313 43.35 -18.59 34.17
CA GLN A 313 42.43 -17.62 33.59
C GLN A 313 42.39 -16.32 34.42
N ARG A 314 42.17 -15.19 33.74
CA ARG A 314 41.96 -13.86 34.34
C ARG A 314 40.51 -13.43 34.12
N LEU A 315 40.05 -12.50 34.96
CA LEU A 315 38.74 -11.86 34.87
C LEU A 315 38.90 -10.45 34.29
N HIS A 316 38.07 -10.12 33.30
CA HIS A 316 37.80 -8.74 32.89
C HIS A 316 36.45 -8.32 33.48
N LEU A 317 36.40 -7.13 34.06
CA LEU A 317 35.21 -6.54 34.67
C LEU A 317 34.90 -5.23 33.94
N HIS A 318 33.83 -5.22 33.16
CA HIS A 318 33.39 -4.07 32.37
C HIS A 318 32.21 -3.36 33.03
N PHE A 319 32.28 -2.04 33.11
CA PHE A 319 31.29 -1.17 33.75
C PHE A 319 30.25 -0.72 32.72
N GLU A 320 29.10 -1.40 32.66
CA GLU A 320 28.04 -1.03 31.71
C GLU A 320 27.18 0.14 32.22
N ARG A 321 26.92 0.17 33.54
CA ARG A 321 26.24 1.26 34.25
C ARG A 321 26.80 1.39 35.65
N VAL A 322 27.14 2.61 36.02
CA VAL A 322 27.49 3.02 37.38
C VAL A 322 26.80 4.36 37.63
N SER A 323 25.84 4.38 38.53
CA SER A 323 25.29 5.59 39.12
C SER A 323 25.23 5.37 40.62
N LEU A 324 26.18 5.98 41.30
CA LEU A 324 26.39 5.95 42.74
C LEU A 324 26.29 7.40 43.25
N ASP A 325 25.73 7.59 44.44
CA ASP A 325 25.79 8.86 45.15
C ASP A 325 27.19 9.05 45.74
N GLU A 326 27.95 10.03 45.23
CA GLU A 326 29.34 10.32 45.63
C GLU A 326 29.51 10.55 47.15
N ASP A 327 28.46 10.98 47.87
CA ASP A 327 28.50 11.23 49.31
C ASP A 327 28.04 10.01 50.16
N ASN A 328 27.30 9.04 49.59
CA ASN A 328 26.59 8.00 50.34
C ASN A 328 26.83 6.55 49.87
N ASP A 329 27.38 6.34 48.68
CA ASP A 329 27.52 5.05 48.02
C ASP A 329 28.97 4.77 47.61
N ARG A 330 29.46 3.55 47.87
CA ARG A 330 30.83 3.16 47.55
C ARG A 330 30.92 1.77 46.92
N LEU A 331 31.69 1.68 45.84
CA LEU A 331 32.02 0.45 45.14
C LEU A 331 33.53 0.20 45.21
N VAL A 332 33.92 -0.96 45.76
CA VAL A 332 35.33 -1.39 45.86
C VAL A 332 35.52 -2.72 45.15
N VAL A 333 36.51 -2.80 44.27
CA VAL A 333 36.91 -4.05 43.60
C VAL A 333 38.31 -4.44 44.03
N ARG A 334 38.49 -5.72 44.39
CA ARG A 334 39.76 -6.28 44.88
C ARG A 334 40.19 -7.49 44.05
N SER A 335 41.50 -7.60 43.80
CA SER A 335 42.13 -8.71 43.08
C SER A 335 42.42 -9.87 44.04
N GLY A 336 41.58 -10.90 44.00
CA GLY A 336 41.64 -12.11 44.84
C GLY A 336 40.33 -12.43 45.56
N SER A 337 40.36 -13.44 46.42
CA SER A 337 39.16 -14.06 47.01
C SER A 337 38.80 -13.58 48.43
N SER A 338 39.36 -12.46 48.89
CA SER A 338 39.28 -11.99 50.26
C SER A 338 39.00 -10.48 50.34
N PRO A 339 38.24 -9.98 51.35
CA PRO A 339 38.12 -8.54 51.60
C PRO A 339 39.46 -7.87 51.99
N LEU A 340 40.50 -8.65 52.31
CA LEU A 340 41.87 -8.18 52.57
C LEU A 340 42.78 -8.21 51.34
N SER A 341 42.26 -8.59 50.16
CA SER A 341 43.01 -8.55 48.90
C SER A 341 43.34 -7.10 48.47
N PRO A 342 44.37 -6.91 47.62
CA PRO A 342 44.68 -5.61 47.03
C PRO A 342 43.46 -5.00 46.31
N VAL A 343 43.19 -3.73 46.60
CA VAL A 343 42.19 -2.93 45.89
C VAL A 343 42.75 -2.56 44.51
N ILE A 344 41.93 -2.77 43.47
CA ILE A 344 42.24 -2.39 42.09
C ILE A 344 41.32 -1.27 41.56
N TYR A 345 40.25 -0.94 42.31
CA TYR A 345 39.35 0.18 42.05
C TYR A 345 38.57 0.55 43.31
N ASP A 346 38.42 1.84 43.57
CA ASP A 346 37.69 2.41 44.70
C ASP A 346 36.97 3.68 44.27
N SER A 347 35.62 3.68 44.25
CA SER A 347 34.84 4.82 43.72
C SER A 347 35.04 6.15 44.47
N ASP A 348 35.53 6.11 45.72
CA ASP A 348 35.86 7.30 46.51
C ASP A 348 37.15 8.02 45.98
N ILE A 349 37.93 7.35 45.13
CA ILE A 349 39.30 7.73 44.75
C ILE A 349 39.47 7.78 43.23
N ASP A 350 38.87 6.82 42.51
CA ASP A 350 39.12 6.56 41.10
C ASP A 350 37.82 6.74 40.27
N ASP A 351 37.93 7.50 39.17
CA ASP A 351 36.89 7.58 38.13
C ASP A 351 36.67 6.20 37.47
N VAL A 352 35.45 5.92 37.01
CA VAL A 352 35.11 4.64 36.37
C VAL A 352 35.96 4.40 35.11
N PRO A 353 36.76 3.32 35.04
CA PRO A 353 37.71 3.13 33.94
C PRO A 353 37.03 2.68 32.64
N GLU A 354 37.27 3.42 31.56
CA GLU A 354 36.69 3.18 30.22
C GLU A 354 36.95 1.75 29.69
N ARG A 355 38.16 1.22 29.90
CA ARG A 355 38.58 -0.14 29.49
C ARG A 355 38.13 -1.24 30.45
N GLY A 356 37.37 -0.91 31.50
CA GLY A 356 37.11 -1.81 32.62
C GLY A 356 38.36 -2.12 33.46
N LEU A 357 38.27 -3.19 34.25
CA LEU A 357 39.34 -3.67 35.13
C LEU A 357 39.77 -5.09 34.76
N LEU A 358 41.05 -5.37 34.90
CA LEU A 358 41.64 -6.69 34.73
C LEU A 358 42.08 -7.24 36.09
N SER A 359 41.87 -8.53 36.32
CA SER A 359 42.33 -9.19 37.54
C SER A 359 43.74 -9.78 37.39
N ASP A 360 44.63 -9.44 38.31
CA ASP A 360 45.94 -10.11 38.44
C ASP A 360 45.80 -11.53 39.02
N ALA A 361 44.65 -11.84 39.64
CA ALA A 361 44.35 -13.11 40.27
C ALA A 361 43.21 -13.85 39.54
N GLN A 362 43.10 -15.17 39.76
CA GLN A 362 41.97 -15.99 39.27
C GLN A 362 40.60 -15.67 39.92
N SER A 363 40.53 -14.62 40.75
CA SER A 363 39.30 -14.25 41.46
C SER A 363 39.20 -12.75 41.68
N LEU A 364 37.97 -12.25 41.74
CA LEU A 364 37.64 -10.86 42.06
C LEU A 364 36.65 -10.83 43.23
N TYR A 365 36.89 -9.91 44.17
CA TYR A 365 35.98 -9.61 45.26
C TYR A 365 35.42 -8.20 45.08
N VAL A 366 34.12 -8.10 44.81
CA VAL A 366 33.39 -6.86 44.56
C VAL A 366 32.51 -6.54 45.76
N GLU A 367 32.61 -5.33 46.29
CA GLU A 367 31.88 -4.86 47.47
C GLU A 367 31.15 -3.56 47.14
N LEU A 368 29.82 -3.55 47.29
CA LEU A 368 28.97 -2.37 47.19
C LEU A 368 28.39 -2.04 48.57
N ILE A 369 28.56 -0.80 49.00
CA ILE A 369 28.02 -0.25 50.25
C ILE A 369 27.17 0.97 49.88
N SER A 370 25.98 1.10 50.46
CA SER A 370 25.12 2.28 50.32
C SER A 370 24.45 2.59 51.65
N GLU A 371 24.55 3.85 52.09
CA GLU A 371 24.00 4.32 53.37
C GLU A 371 22.64 5.02 53.24
N ASN A 372 22.20 5.39 52.04
CA ASN A 372 20.93 6.08 51.83
C ASN A 372 20.26 5.76 50.47
N PRO A 373 19.30 4.80 50.41
CA PRO A 373 18.70 4.33 49.17
C PRO A 373 17.62 5.25 48.59
N ALA A 374 17.73 6.56 48.80
CA ALA A 374 16.80 7.56 48.31
C ALA A 374 16.93 7.82 46.79
N VAL A 375 18.08 7.48 46.21
CA VAL A 375 18.34 7.46 44.77
C VAL A 375 18.42 5.99 44.33
N PRO A 376 17.84 5.59 43.18
CA PRO A 376 17.99 4.23 42.67
C PRO A 376 19.44 3.95 42.24
N LEU A 377 20.15 3.17 43.05
CA LEU A 377 21.47 2.59 42.75
C LEU A 377 21.44 1.80 41.43
N LEU A 378 22.07 2.33 40.39
CA LEU A 378 22.18 1.66 39.09
C LEU A 378 23.61 1.15 38.87
N LEU A 379 23.89 -0.03 39.42
CA LEU A 379 25.11 -0.79 39.17
C LEU A 379 24.82 -1.94 38.19
N SER A 380 25.54 -2.00 37.07
CA SER A 380 25.56 -3.11 36.12
C SER A 380 27.01 -3.38 35.70
N LEU A 381 27.55 -4.51 36.15
CA LEU A 381 28.91 -4.95 35.85
C LEU A 381 28.87 -6.23 35.03
N ARG A 382 29.40 -6.22 33.80
CA ARG A 382 29.66 -7.45 33.03
C ARG A 382 31.00 -8.02 33.48
N TYR A 383 31.07 -9.31 33.73
CA TYR A 383 32.34 -10.01 33.95
C TYR A 383 32.54 -11.07 32.89
N GLU A 384 33.79 -11.27 32.50
CA GLU A 384 34.23 -12.25 31.52
C GLU A 384 35.51 -12.94 31.99
N VAL A 385 35.63 -14.23 31.70
CA VAL A 385 36.82 -15.02 32.00
C VAL A 385 37.54 -15.39 30.71
N PHE A 386 38.79 -14.95 30.60
CA PHE A 386 39.64 -15.18 29.45
C PHE A 386 40.98 -15.83 29.86
N SER A 387 41.69 -16.38 28.89
CA SER A 387 42.99 -17.02 29.12
C SER A 387 44.11 -15.99 28.95
N GLU A 388 45.16 -16.10 29.76
CA GLU A 388 46.33 -15.20 29.71
C GLU A 388 47.04 -15.16 28.35
N SER A 389 46.76 -16.09 27.43
CA SER A 389 47.37 -16.15 26.09
C SER A 389 46.59 -15.42 24.99
N ARG A 390 45.58 -14.62 25.34
CA ARG A 390 44.74 -13.87 24.38
C ARG A 390 44.21 -12.57 25.00
N CYS A 391 43.75 -11.66 24.16
CA CYS A 391 42.97 -10.51 24.62
C CYS A 391 41.57 -10.95 25.07
N TYR A 392 40.92 -10.14 25.92
CA TYR A 392 39.52 -10.31 26.31
C TYR A 392 38.57 -9.88 25.17
N GLU A 393 37.33 -10.38 25.14
CA GLU A 393 36.35 -9.98 24.12
C GLU A 393 35.92 -8.51 24.33
N PRO A 394 36.07 -7.63 23.31
CA PRO A 394 35.64 -6.25 23.42
C PRO A 394 34.13 -6.12 23.65
N PHE A 395 33.73 -5.09 24.39
CA PHE A 395 32.31 -4.78 24.59
C PHE A 395 31.96 -3.42 23.99
N LEU A 396 30.86 -3.39 23.22
CA LEU A 396 30.31 -2.16 22.64
C LEU A 396 28.83 -2.04 23.01
N ALA A 397 28.50 -1.13 23.94
CA ALA A 397 27.12 -0.76 24.20
C ALA A 397 26.50 -0.13 22.94
N HIS A 398 25.26 -0.50 22.62
CA HIS A 398 24.50 0.06 21.49
C HIS A 398 25.19 -0.04 20.11
N GLY A 399 26.03 -1.05 19.90
CA GLY A 399 26.63 -1.37 18.61
C GLY A 399 26.93 -2.85 18.43
N ASN A 400 27.64 -3.17 17.35
CA ASN A 400 28.16 -4.50 17.02
C ASN A 400 29.64 -4.37 16.63
N PHE A 401 30.37 -5.48 16.66
CA PHE A 401 31.75 -5.52 16.19
C PHE A 401 32.03 -6.79 15.38
N THR A 402 33.08 -6.76 14.56
CA THR A 402 33.55 -7.92 13.80
C THR A 402 35.05 -8.10 13.98
N THR A 403 35.48 -9.36 14.19
CA THR A 403 36.86 -9.74 14.45
C THR A 403 37.46 -10.57 13.31
N THR A 404 38.76 -10.47 13.10
CA THR A 404 39.50 -11.36 12.18
C THR A 404 39.72 -12.77 12.74
N ASP A 405 39.75 -12.92 14.08
CA ASP A 405 39.89 -14.20 14.78
C ASP A 405 38.99 -14.21 16.04
N PRO A 406 38.01 -15.14 16.14
CA PRO A 406 37.14 -15.24 17.31
C PRO A 406 37.83 -15.77 18.58
N LEU A 407 39.11 -16.17 18.51
CA LEU A 407 39.91 -16.51 19.68
C LEU A 407 40.70 -15.31 20.25
N TYR A 408 40.62 -14.13 19.63
CA TYR A 408 41.28 -12.88 20.04
C TYR A 408 42.78 -13.06 20.32
N SER A 409 43.46 -13.88 19.50
CA SER A 409 44.90 -14.13 19.62
C SER A 409 45.74 -12.90 19.22
N PRO A 410 47.01 -12.78 19.67
CA PRO A 410 47.88 -11.66 19.29
C PRO A 410 47.98 -11.49 17.76
N GLY A 411 47.70 -10.28 17.27
CA GLY A 411 47.51 -9.94 15.85
C GLY A 411 46.04 -9.92 15.38
N SER A 412 45.08 -10.17 16.27
CA SER A 412 43.64 -10.02 15.95
C SER A 412 43.24 -8.56 15.79
N LEU A 413 42.44 -8.26 14.77
CA LEU A 413 41.84 -6.94 14.55
C LEU A 413 40.34 -7.00 14.81
N VAL A 414 39.82 -6.03 15.57
CA VAL A 414 38.37 -5.88 15.84
C VAL A 414 37.91 -4.53 15.33
N SER A 415 36.86 -4.53 14.50
CA SER A 415 36.25 -3.32 13.93
C SER A 415 34.84 -3.10 14.45
N PHE A 416 34.50 -1.86 14.79
CA PHE A 416 33.30 -1.48 15.52
C PHE A 416 32.28 -0.74 14.63
N SER A 417 30.99 -0.94 14.91
CA SER A 417 29.89 -0.25 14.25
C SER A 417 28.74 0.03 15.24
N CYS A 418 28.14 1.22 15.18
CA CYS A 418 27.02 1.56 16.05
C CYS A 418 25.67 1.11 15.47
N ASN A 419 24.69 0.88 16.34
CA ASN A 419 23.29 0.68 15.93
C ASN A 419 22.68 1.99 15.43
N ALA A 420 21.60 1.90 14.64
CA ALA A 420 20.90 3.06 14.10
C ALA A 420 20.52 4.07 15.20
N GLY A 421 20.84 5.35 14.98
CA GLY A 421 20.65 6.44 15.94
C GLY A 421 21.81 6.68 16.92
N TYR A 422 22.85 5.86 16.88
CA TYR A 422 24.08 6.04 17.66
C TYR A 422 25.28 6.31 16.74
N MET A 423 26.25 7.10 17.21
CA MET A 423 27.50 7.39 16.52
C MET A 423 28.71 7.15 17.43
N LEU A 424 29.86 6.86 16.83
CA LEU A 424 31.15 6.70 17.53
C LEU A 424 31.64 8.09 17.96
N GLU A 425 31.66 8.37 19.26
CA GLU A 425 32.12 9.67 19.78
C GLU A 425 33.62 9.67 20.10
N GLN A 426 34.11 8.57 20.68
CA GLN A 426 35.44 8.45 21.28
C GLN A 426 36.00 7.05 20.97
N GLY A 427 37.33 6.95 20.84
CA GLY A 427 38.06 5.72 20.50
C GLY A 427 38.21 5.46 18.98
N PRO A 428 39.14 4.59 18.58
CA PRO A 428 39.33 4.22 17.17
C PRO A 428 38.22 3.27 16.68
N PRO A 429 37.87 3.30 15.38
CA PRO A 429 36.90 2.36 14.81
C PRO A 429 37.45 0.94 14.66
N VAL A 430 38.76 0.73 14.88
CA VAL A 430 39.45 -0.57 14.82
C VAL A 430 40.54 -0.64 15.89
N ILE A 431 40.62 -1.74 16.63
CA ILE A 431 41.70 -2.05 17.59
C ILE A 431 42.45 -3.33 17.23
N GLU A 432 43.67 -3.49 17.75
CA GLU A 432 44.55 -4.64 17.55
C GLU A 432 44.98 -5.27 18.88
N CYS A 433 44.94 -6.60 18.97
CA CYS A 433 45.48 -7.35 20.11
C CYS A 433 47.00 -7.46 19.96
N VAL A 434 47.76 -6.74 20.78
CA VAL A 434 49.22 -6.60 20.71
C VAL A 434 49.93 -7.34 21.85
N ASP A 435 51.25 -7.46 21.71
CA ASP A 435 52.18 -8.16 22.62
C ASP A 435 51.90 -9.66 22.85
N PRO A 436 52.64 -10.58 22.19
CA PRO A 436 52.50 -12.02 22.42
C PRO A 436 52.92 -12.53 23.79
N ALA A 437 53.56 -11.72 24.64
CA ALA A 437 54.02 -12.10 25.97
C ALA A 437 53.05 -11.69 27.10
N ASP A 438 52.32 -10.58 26.93
CA ASP A 438 51.21 -10.14 27.80
C ASP A 438 50.10 -9.52 26.93
N PRO A 439 49.23 -10.34 26.32
CA PRO A 439 48.28 -9.90 25.30
C PRO A 439 47.27 -8.86 25.79
N HIS A 440 47.26 -7.69 25.15
CA HIS A 440 46.36 -6.58 25.46
C HIS A 440 45.93 -5.80 24.21
N TRP A 441 44.81 -5.08 24.30
CA TRP A 441 44.38 -4.17 23.22
C TRP A 441 45.25 -2.92 23.18
N ASN A 442 45.66 -2.52 21.97
CA ASN A 442 46.51 -1.34 21.75
C ASN A 442 45.85 -0.03 22.19
N GLU A 443 44.54 0.11 21.94
CA GLU A 443 43.72 1.27 22.24
C GLU A 443 42.43 0.86 22.97
N SER A 444 41.67 1.84 23.47
CA SER A 444 40.38 1.59 24.14
C SER A 444 39.31 1.21 23.12
N GLU A 445 38.31 0.45 23.56
CA GLU A 445 37.08 0.26 22.81
C GLU A 445 36.35 1.61 22.63
N PRO A 446 35.74 1.87 21.46
CA PRO A 446 35.02 3.11 21.24
C PRO A 446 33.64 3.10 21.90
N VAL A 447 33.06 4.29 22.10
CA VAL A 447 31.73 4.44 22.71
C VAL A 447 30.69 4.92 21.69
N CYS A 448 29.62 4.14 21.52
CA CYS A 448 28.45 4.53 20.72
C CYS A 448 27.44 5.33 21.58
N LYS A 449 27.16 6.57 21.19
CA LYS A 449 26.20 7.45 21.88
C LYS A 449 25.21 8.10 20.92
N ALA A 450 24.03 8.42 21.43
CA ALA A 450 23.06 9.28 20.75
C ALA A 450 23.53 10.76 20.89
N LEU A 451 24.10 11.30 19.82
CA LEU A 451 24.68 12.66 19.83
C LEU A 451 23.61 13.75 19.62
N CYS A 452 23.88 14.92 20.20
CA CYS A 452 23.08 16.13 20.04
C CYS A 452 23.32 16.76 18.65
N GLY A 453 22.40 16.50 17.72
CA GLY A 453 22.44 17.04 16.35
C GLY A 453 23.30 16.26 15.35
N GLY A 454 23.34 16.75 14.11
CA GLY A 454 24.12 16.20 13.00
C GLY A 454 23.40 16.27 11.64
N GLU A 455 24.14 16.03 10.55
CA GLU A 455 23.58 15.88 9.20
C GLU A 455 23.48 14.40 8.85
N ILE A 456 22.34 13.98 8.28
CA ILE A 456 22.01 12.58 7.99
C ILE A 456 21.52 12.47 6.54
N SER A 457 22.26 11.75 5.70
CA SER A 457 21.96 11.56 4.27
C SER A 457 21.48 10.14 3.90
N GLU A 458 21.12 9.33 4.91
CA GLU A 458 20.65 7.96 4.72
C GLU A 458 19.19 7.91 4.23
N PRO A 459 18.76 6.90 3.46
CA PRO A 459 17.38 6.77 2.99
C PRO A 459 16.40 6.43 4.12
N ALA A 460 16.87 5.86 5.23
CA ALA A 460 16.10 5.62 6.44
C ALA A 460 17.02 5.52 7.65
N GLY A 461 16.49 5.81 8.84
CA GLY A 461 17.25 5.76 10.08
C GLY A 461 16.42 6.11 11.31
N VAL A 462 17.12 6.33 12.42
CA VAL A 462 16.51 6.65 13.72
C VAL A 462 17.22 7.87 14.30
N ILE A 463 16.45 8.82 14.82
CA ILE A 463 16.93 9.94 15.63
C ILE A 463 16.46 9.68 17.06
N LEU A 464 17.40 9.75 17.99
CA LEU A 464 17.20 9.55 19.42
C LEU A 464 17.43 10.88 20.14
N SER A 465 16.80 11.06 21.30
CA SER A 465 17.19 12.17 22.17
C SER A 465 18.65 12.02 22.64
N PRO A 466 19.36 13.12 22.94
CA PRO A 466 20.72 13.04 23.48
C PRO A 466 20.83 12.09 24.65
N ASP A 467 21.92 11.32 24.69
CA ASP A 467 22.24 10.34 25.74
C ASP A 467 21.28 9.14 25.87
N TRP A 468 20.27 9.00 24.98
CA TRP A 468 19.33 7.86 24.98
C TRP A 468 20.09 6.51 25.04
N PRO A 469 19.68 5.54 25.89
CA PRO A 469 18.43 5.48 26.65
C PRO A 469 18.48 6.17 28.02
N GLN A 470 19.52 6.95 28.32
CA GLN A 470 19.55 7.79 29.51
C GLN A 470 18.73 9.08 29.28
N ASN A 471 18.49 9.81 30.37
CA ASN A 471 17.76 11.06 30.32
C ASN A 471 18.60 12.15 29.67
N TYR A 472 18.03 12.86 28.69
CA TYR A 472 18.68 14.00 28.06
C TYR A 472 18.99 15.13 29.07
N GLY A 473 20.16 15.76 28.90
CA GLY A 473 20.62 16.86 29.75
C GLY A 473 19.75 18.14 29.69
N LYS A 474 20.00 19.05 30.64
CA LYS A 474 19.41 20.39 30.69
C LYS A 474 20.14 21.38 29.77
N GLY A 475 19.44 22.38 29.23
CA GLY A 475 20.04 23.42 28.40
C GLY A 475 20.58 22.95 27.05
N GLN A 476 20.10 21.81 26.53
CA GLN A 476 20.49 21.28 25.22
C GLN A 476 19.78 22.05 24.10
N ASP A 477 20.47 22.33 23.00
CA ASP A 477 19.90 22.88 21.75
C ASP A 477 20.48 22.08 20.57
N CYS A 478 19.77 21.01 20.20
CA CYS A 478 20.23 20.01 19.23
C CYS A 478 19.53 20.20 17.89
N VAL A 479 20.27 20.19 16.79
CA VAL A 479 19.72 20.35 15.43
C VAL A 479 20.16 19.18 14.55
N TRP A 480 19.19 18.44 14.02
CA TRP A 480 19.42 17.36 13.04
C TRP A 480 18.88 17.76 11.67
N GLY A 481 19.71 17.72 10.64
CA GLY A 481 19.31 17.89 9.24
C GLY A 481 19.21 16.53 8.54
N ILE A 482 18.05 16.20 7.98
CA ILE A 482 17.82 14.99 7.18
C ILE A 482 17.74 15.39 5.71
N HIS A 483 18.60 14.80 4.87
CA HIS A 483 18.61 15.00 3.42
C HIS A 483 18.39 13.65 2.70
N VAL A 484 17.24 13.49 2.03
CA VAL A 484 16.99 12.32 1.16
C VAL A 484 17.06 12.69 -0.32
N GLN A 485 16.86 11.72 -1.21
CA GLN A 485 16.92 11.92 -2.66
C GLN A 485 15.93 13.01 -3.14
N GLU A 486 16.33 13.82 -4.12
CA GLU A 486 15.58 15.00 -4.59
C GLU A 486 14.14 14.70 -5.03
N ASP A 487 13.85 13.51 -5.59
CA ASP A 487 12.51 13.09 -6.03
C ASP A 487 11.63 12.51 -4.91
N ARG A 488 12.20 12.31 -3.73
CA ARG A 488 11.54 11.76 -2.54
C ARG A 488 11.09 12.87 -1.59
N ARG A 489 10.48 12.43 -0.49
CA ARG A 489 10.18 13.22 0.72
C ARG A 489 10.38 12.33 1.95
N VAL A 490 10.47 12.95 3.12
CA VAL A 490 10.69 12.26 4.39
C VAL A 490 9.35 11.99 5.08
N LEU A 491 9.17 10.76 5.56
CA LEU A 491 8.16 10.39 6.55
C LEU A 491 8.86 10.20 7.89
N LEU A 492 8.46 10.99 8.89
CA LEU A 492 8.84 10.82 10.29
C LEU A 492 7.76 10.02 11.02
N GLU A 493 8.16 8.95 11.71
CA GLU A 493 7.31 8.12 12.57
C GLU A 493 7.80 8.28 14.00
N ILE A 494 7.10 9.12 14.76
CA ILE A 494 7.40 9.43 16.15
C ILE A 494 6.84 8.27 16.98
N GLU A 495 7.72 7.38 17.44
CA GLU A 495 7.33 6.20 18.23
C GLU A 495 7.13 6.57 19.70
N ILE A 496 8.09 7.29 20.28
CA ILE A 496 8.09 7.77 21.66
C ILE A 496 8.39 9.27 21.64
N LEU A 497 7.57 10.06 22.32
CA LEU A 497 7.85 11.46 22.62
C LEU A 497 7.44 11.76 24.06
N ASN A 498 8.40 11.62 24.98
CA ASN A 498 8.27 11.82 26.43
C ASN A 498 9.29 12.86 26.91
N ILE A 499 9.12 14.09 26.41
CA ILE A 499 9.85 15.30 26.83
C ILE A 499 9.05 16.06 27.90
N ARG A 500 9.69 16.96 28.65
CA ARG A 500 8.99 17.85 29.60
C ARG A 500 8.13 18.87 28.86
N ARG A 501 7.25 19.57 29.60
CA ARG A 501 6.40 20.65 29.04
C ARG A 501 7.13 21.98 28.86
N SER A 502 8.29 22.14 29.50
CA SER A 502 9.22 23.26 29.34
C SER A 502 10.16 23.08 28.15
N ASP A 503 10.37 21.84 27.71
CA ASP A 503 11.23 21.48 26.59
C ASP A 503 10.39 21.37 25.30
N ALA A 504 10.99 21.68 24.15
CA ALA A 504 10.30 21.72 22.87
C ALA A 504 11.07 20.96 21.77
N LEU A 505 10.34 20.12 21.03
CA LEU A 505 10.79 19.54 19.77
C LEU A 505 10.05 20.23 18.62
N THR A 506 10.79 20.91 17.74
CA THR A 506 10.26 21.62 16.57
C THR A 506 10.73 20.94 15.29
N VAL A 507 9.82 20.70 14.35
CA VAL A 507 10.11 20.06 13.06
C VAL A 507 9.85 21.04 11.93
N TYR A 508 10.83 21.22 11.05
CA TYR A 508 10.87 22.16 9.94
C TYR A 508 10.88 21.43 8.59
N ASP A 509 10.07 21.91 7.65
CA ASP A 509 9.91 21.40 6.28
C ASP A 509 10.93 22.05 5.34
N GLY A 510 12.21 21.70 5.51
CA GLY A 510 13.34 22.26 4.76
C GLY A 510 14.70 21.98 5.41
N ASP A 511 15.74 22.48 4.76
CA ASP A 511 17.17 22.32 5.08
C ASP A 511 17.68 23.23 6.21
N ASP A 512 16.85 24.15 6.71
CA ASP A 512 17.23 25.12 7.74
C ASP A 512 16.14 25.39 8.80
N LEU A 513 16.51 26.18 9.81
CA LEU A 513 15.62 26.63 10.89
C LEU A 513 14.72 27.82 10.50
N THR A 514 14.80 28.33 9.26
CA THR A 514 13.90 29.40 8.75
C THR A 514 12.76 28.84 7.89
N ALA A 515 12.84 27.57 7.50
CA ALA A 515 11.82 26.83 6.80
C ALA A 515 10.48 26.73 7.55
N ARG A 516 9.47 26.20 6.87
CA ARG A 516 8.10 26.11 7.40
C ARG A 516 8.03 25.08 8.53
N VAL A 517 7.61 25.49 9.73
CA VAL A 517 7.33 24.55 10.83
C VAL A 517 6.16 23.61 10.47
N LEU A 518 6.41 22.29 10.50
CA LEU A 518 5.38 21.24 10.41
C LEU A 518 4.63 21.10 11.73
N GLY A 519 5.35 21.17 12.84
CA GLY A 519 4.80 21.11 14.19
C GLY A 519 5.83 21.44 15.26
N GLN A 520 5.35 21.89 16.41
CA GLN A 520 6.12 22.05 17.64
C GLN A 520 5.43 21.29 18.75
N TYR A 521 6.17 20.45 19.46
CA TYR A 521 5.67 19.49 20.43
C TYR A 521 6.33 19.72 21.79
N MET A 522 5.53 19.66 22.86
CA MET A 522 5.94 19.88 24.24
C MET A 522 5.18 18.91 25.15
N GLY A 523 5.86 18.24 26.09
CA GLY A 523 5.24 17.21 26.91
C GLY A 523 5.04 15.85 26.22
N VAL A 524 4.45 14.91 26.95
CA VAL A 524 4.20 13.53 26.49
C VAL A 524 3.15 13.47 25.38
N HIS A 525 3.47 12.81 24.28
CA HIS A 525 2.55 12.51 23.17
C HIS A 525 2.45 11.00 22.91
N GLN A 526 1.32 10.55 22.37
CA GLN A 526 1.18 9.21 21.79
C GLN A 526 1.91 9.15 20.43
N ARG A 527 2.13 7.95 19.88
CA ARG A 527 2.75 7.78 18.55
C ARG A 527 2.00 8.54 17.44
N PHE A 528 2.71 9.19 16.53
CA PHE A 528 2.13 9.86 15.36
C PHE A 528 3.13 9.98 14.20
N ASN A 529 2.63 10.29 13.01
CA ASN A 529 3.43 10.40 11.80
C ASN A 529 3.38 11.84 11.24
N LEU A 530 4.49 12.29 10.67
CA LEU A 530 4.60 13.54 9.91
C LEU A 530 5.16 13.27 8.51
N PHE A 531 4.75 14.07 7.53
CA PHE A 531 5.29 14.03 6.18
C PHE A 531 5.82 15.41 5.80
N SER A 532 7.02 15.47 5.23
CA SER A 532 7.52 16.67 4.59
C SER A 532 6.88 16.90 3.21
N SER A 533 7.05 18.11 2.68
CA SER A 533 6.74 18.45 1.29
C SER A 533 7.97 18.30 0.36
N ALA A 534 9.18 18.43 0.91
CA ALA A 534 10.45 18.32 0.22
C ALA A 534 11.29 17.11 0.68
N ASN A 535 12.46 16.94 0.06
CA ASN A 535 13.48 15.95 0.40
C ASN A 535 14.33 16.33 1.62
N ASP A 536 14.16 17.55 2.16
CA ASP A 536 14.90 18.07 3.30
C ASP A 536 13.99 18.29 4.52
N VAL A 537 14.44 17.91 5.71
CA VAL A 537 13.75 18.13 6.99
C VAL A 537 14.76 18.45 8.07
N THR A 538 14.50 19.51 8.84
CA THR A 538 15.32 19.89 9.98
C THR A 538 14.53 19.72 11.28
N LEU A 539 15.13 19.09 12.29
CA LEU A 539 14.56 18.90 13.61
C LEU A 539 15.39 19.68 14.63
N GLN A 540 14.74 20.47 15.48
CA GLN A 540 15.38 21.17 16.60
C GLN A 540 14.78 20.72 17.93
N PHE A 541 15.63 20.29 18.85
CA PHE A 541 15.24 19.98 20.23
C PHE A 541 15.89 20.95 21.21
N GLN A 542 15.07 21.61 22.03
CA GLN A 542 15.50 22.57 23.04
C GLN A 542 15.02 22.14 24.43
N SER A 543 15.93 22.07 25.40
CA SER A 543 15.59 21.83 26.81
C SER A 543 15.91 23.03 27.71
N ASP A 544 15.08 23.29 28.72
CA ASP A 544 15.29 24.39 29.66
C ASP A 544 16.54 24.13 30.53
N SER A 545 17.23 25.21 30.91
CA SER A 545 18.41 25.21 31.77
C SER A 545 18.07 25.49 33.25
N ASN A 546 16.87 26.02 33.52
CA ASN A 546 16.50 26.57 34.84
C ASN A 546 15.70 25.62 35.76
N ASP A 547 15.54 24.34 35.40
CA ASP A 547 14.72 23.39 36.17
C ASP A 547 15.48 22.87 37.42
N PRO A 548 14.94 23.05 38.66
CA PRO A 548 15.53 22.52 39.88
C PRO A 548 15.15 21.06 40.20
N VAL A 549 14.32 20.38 39.40
CA VAL A 549 13.84 19.02 39.69
C VAL A 549 14.29 18.01 38.64
N PHE A 550 15.19 17.10 39.04
CA PHE A 550 15.51 15.88 38.28
C PHE A 550 14.26 14.97 38.19
N SER A 551 13.44 15.21 37.18
CA SER A 551 12.26 14.40 36.86
C SER A 551 12.57 13.47 35.68
N LEU A 552 12.16 12.20 35.79
CA LEU A 552 12.51 11.15 34.83
C LEU A 552 11.74 11.29 33.49
N SER A 553 12.17 12.21 32.62
CA SER A 553 11.74 12.32 31.23
C SER A 553 12.48 11.30 30.35
N GLN A 554 11.75 10.38 29.72
CA GLN A 554 12.36 9.28 28.95
C GLN A 554 12.95 9.71 27.60
N GLY A 555 12.67 10.93 27.11
CA GLY A 555 13.23 11.41 25.83
C GLY A 555 12.37 11.07 24.63
N PHE A 556 12.97 10.87 23.46
CA PHE A 556 12.24 10.56 22.22
C PHE A 556 12.96 9.58 21.29
N ILE A 557 12.15 8.86 20.49
CA ILE A 557 12.57 8.01 19.38
C ILE A 557 11.76 8.43 18.14
N ILE A 558 12.46 8.83 17.08
CA ILE A 558 11.87 9.23 15.81
C ILE A 558 12.51 8.38 14.72
N HIS A 559 11.73 7.51 14.08
CA HIS A 559 12.18 6.81 12.87
C HIS A 559 11.92 7.71 11.67
N PHE A 560 12.83 7.73 10.71
CA PHE A 560 12.61 8.44 9.44
C PHE A 560 12.86 7.50 8.26
N LYS A 561 12.14 7.73 7.16
CA LYS A 561 12.33 6.99 5.90
C LYS A 561 11.93 7.83 4.69
N GLU A 562 12.62 7.61 3.58
CA GLU A 562 12.24 8.15 2.28
C GLU A 562 10.92 7.51 1.81
N VAL A 563 10.06 8.34 1.25
CA VAL A 563 8.76 7.97 0.68
C VAL A 563 8.60 8.75 -0.63
N PRO A 564 7.96 8.19 -1.67
CA PRO A 564 7.57 8.97 -2.84
C PRO A 564 6.78 10.22 -2.44
N ARG A 565 6.99 11.32 -3.17
CA ARG A 565 6.18 12.55 -3.03
C ARG A 565 4.71 12.21 -3.24
N ASN A 566 3.81 12.81 -2.45
CA ASN A 566 2.36 12.51 -2.49
C ASN A 566 1.65 13.12 -3.72
N ASP A 567 2.31 13.07 -4.88
CA ASP A 567 1.79 13.61 -6.12
C ASP A 567 1.05 12.55 -6.94
N THR A 568 0.98 11.31 -6.44
CA THR A 568 0.30 10.17 -7.07
C THR A 568 -1.19 10.11 -6.77
N CYS A 569 -2.02 10.07 -7.81
CA CYS A 569 -3.44 9.75 -7.72
C CYS A 569 -3.68 8.27 -7.30
N PRO A 570 -4.87 7.92 -6.76
CA PRO A 570 -5.21 6.54 -6.37
C PRO A 570 -5.04 5.53 -7.51
N ALA A 571 -4.61 4.32 -7.19
CA ALA A 571 -4.48 3.25 -8.18
C ALA A 571 -5.83 2.89 -8.83
N LEU A 572 -5.86 2.89 -10.17
CA LEU A 572 -7.05 2.53 -10.95
C LEU A 572 -7.15 1.01 -11.13
N PRO A 573 -8.36 0.41 -11.11
CA PRO A 573 -8.55 -1.02 -11.37
C PRO A 573 -8.22 -1.40 -12.83
N GLU A 574 -8.16 -2.71 -13.11
CA GLU A 574 -8.13 -3.23 -14.49
C GLU A 574 -9.55 -3.30 -15.06
N VAL A 575 -9.69 -3.17 -16.39
CA VAL A 575 -10.98 -3.16 -17.08
C VAL A 575 -11.14 -4.48 -17.85
N PRO A 576 -12.22 -5.24 -17.61
CA PRO A 576 -12.44 -6.53 -18.28
C PRO A 576 -12.80 -6.35 -19.76
N ASN A 577 -12.22 -7.19 -20.63
CA ASN A 577 -12.31 -7.11 -22.10
C ASN A 577 -11.75 -5.78 -22.65
N GLY A 578 -10.66 -5.30 -22.07
CA GLY A 578 -9.97 -4.07 -22.45
C GLY A 578 -8.61 -3.93 -21.76
N TRP A 579 -7.87 -2.89 -22.11
CA TRP A 579 -6.58 -2.54 -21.52
C TRP A 579 -6.47 -1.04 -21.27
N LYS A 580 -5.48 -0.65 -20.46
CA LYS A 580 -5.16 0.76 -20.17
C LYS A 580 -3.69 1.03 -20.43
N THR A 581 -3.37 2.22 -20.90
CA THR A 581 -1.99 2.71 -21.09
C THR A 581 -1.85 4.05 -20.38
N SER A 582 -0.78 4.22 -19.60
CA SER A 582 -0.46 5.48 -18.92
C SER A 582 0.65 6.24 -19.66
N SER A 583 0.63 7.57 -19.56
CA SER A 583 1.69 8.45 -20.09
C SER A 583 2.99 8.40 -19.27
N HIS A 584 2.93 7.86 -18.05
CA HIS A 584 4.05 7.76 -17.11
C HIS A 584 3.93 6.48 -16.26
N PRO A 585 5.03 5.90 -15.73
CA PRO A 585 4.98 4.70 -14.89
C PRO A 585 4.25 4.96 -13.56
N ASP A 586 4.59 6.07 -12.90
CA ASP A 586 3.97 6.52 -11.67
C ASP A 586 2.75 7.41 -11.97
N LEU A 587 1.68 7.25 -11.19
CA LEU A 587 0.38 7.90 -11.40
C LEU A 587 0.35 9.36 -10.91
N ILE A 588 1.41 10.13 -11.20
CA ILE A 588 1.61 11.50 -10.69
C ILE A 588 0.67 12.54 -11.32
N ARG A 589 0.55 13.73 -10.71
CA ARG A 589 -0.17 14.90 -11.25
C ARG A 589 0.09 15.10 -12.75
N GLY A 590 -0.98 15.29 -13.52
CA GLY A 590 -0.91 15.46 -14.98
C GLY A 590 -0.73 14.17 -15.76
N THR A 591 -0.54 13.01 -15.12
CA THR A 591 -0.54 11.70 -15.80
C THR A 591 -1.88 11.47 -16.49
N VAL A 592 -1.80 11.04 -17.74
CA VAL A 592 -2.94 10.70 -18.59
C VAL A 592 -3.00 9.19 -18.72
N VAL A 593 -4.17 8.61 -18.46
CA VAL A 593 -4.46 7.18 -18.62
C VAL A 593 -5.53 7.03 -19.69
N THR A 594 -5.22 6.26 -20.73
CA THR A 594 -6.13 5.98 -21.86
C THR A 594 -6.59 4.54 -21.79
N TYR A 595 -7.90 4.31 -21.93
CA TYR A 595 -8.55 3.02 -21.94
C TYR A 595 -8.96 2.62 -23.37
N GLN A 596 -8.82 1.34 -23.69
CA GLN A 596 -9.18 0.77 -24.99
C GLN A 596 -9.85 -0.60 -24.78
N CYS A 597 -10.93 -0.86 -25.51
CA CYS A 597 -11.67 -2.12 -25.40
C CYS A 597 -11.25 -3.13 -26.48
N GLU A 598 -11.46 -4.42 -26.19
CA GLU A 598 -11.19 -5.50 -27.12
C GLU A 598 -12.15 -5.51 -28.33
N PRO A 599 -11.72 -6.05 -29.49
CA PRO A 599 -12.57 -6.06 -30.70
C PRO A 599 -13.93 -6.73 -30.50
N GLY A 600 -15.01 -5.96 -30.68
CA GLY A 600 -16.39 -6.41 -30.43
C GLY A 600 -17.00 -5.83 -29.15
N TYR A 601 -16.23 -5.07 -28.38
CA TYR A 601 -16.69 -4.25 -27.26
C TYR A 601 -16.51 -2.76 -27.60
N ASP A 602 -17.37 -1.92 -27.04
CA ASP A 602 -17.33 -0.46 -27.12
C ASP A 602 -17.15 0.13 -25.73
N ILE A 603 -16.63 1.35 -25.65
CA ILE A 603 -16.28 1.99 -24.38
C ILE A 603 -17.45 2.81 -23.82
N SER A 604 -17.89 2.44 -22.63
CA SER A 604 -18.96 3.10 -21.88
C SER A 604 -18.33 3.90 -20.74
N GLY A 605 -18.21 5.22 -20.93
CA GLY A 605 -17.57 6.14 -19.99
C GLY A 605 -16.54 7.05 -20.66
N SER A 606 -15.58 7.55 -19.87
CA SER A 606 -14.48 8.38 -20.36
C SER A 606 -13.32 7.50 -20.80
N ASP A 607 -12.92 7.57 -22.07
CA ASP A 607 -11.78 6.85 -22.62
C ASP A 607 -10.43 7.37 -22.09
N ILE A 608 -10.39 8.65 -21.67
CA ILE A 608 -9.21 9.30 -21.09
C ILE A 608 -9.53 9.77 -19.66
N LEU A 609 -8.64 9.42 -18.71
CA LEU A 609 -8.63 9.91 -17.33
C LEU A 609 -7.34 10.70 -17.09
N THR A 610 -7.43 11.85 -16.41
CA THR A 610 -6.25 12.66 -16.04
C THR A 610 -6.14 12.82 -14.52
N CYS A 611 -4.93 12.72 -13.99
CA CYS A 611 -4.64 12.96 -12.58
C CYS A 611 -4.59 14.47 -12.32
N GLN A 612 -5.53 14.98 -11.53
CA GLN A 612 -5.77 16.40 -11.31
C GLN A 612 -4.90 17.00 -10.19
N TRP A 613 -4.93 18.32 -10.04
CA TRP A 613 -4.17 19.06 -9.01
C TRP A 613 -4.62 18.79 -7.57
N ASP A 614 -5.79 18.19 -7.37
CA ASP A 614 -6.32 17.76 -6.08
C ASP A 614 -6.04 16.27 -5.78
N LEU A 615 -5.23 15.61 -6.62
CA LEU A 615 -4.92 14.17 -6.56
C LEU A 615 -6.13 13.25 -6.80
N SER A 616 -7.18 13.77 -7.43
CA SER A 616 -8.30 12.99 -7.94
C SER A 616 -8.15 12.67 -9.43
N TRP A 617 -8.87 11.64 -9.90
CA TRP A 617 -9.05 11.39 -11.33
C TRP A 617 -10.17 12.25 -11.90
N SER A 618 -9.98 12.76 -13.12
CA SER A 618 -10.95 13.63 -13.81
C SER A 618 -12.33 12.99 -13.99
N ASN A 619 -12.40 11.66 -14.12
CA ASN A 619 -13.60 10.87 -14.37
C ASN A 619 -13.50 9.52 -13.64
N ALA A 620 -14.63 8.82 -13.50
CA ALA A 620 -14.65 7.42 -13.07
C ALA A 620 -14.09 6.48 -14.17
N PRO A 621 -13.55 5.30 -13.82
CA PRO A 621 -13.07 4.32 -14.80
C PRO A 621 -14.19 3.86 -15.75
N PRO A 622 -13.94 3.72 -17.07
CA PRO A 622 -14.92 3.25 -18.03
C PRO A 622 -15.11 1.73 -17.99
N THR A 623 -16.20 1.25 -18.60
CA THR A 623 -16.50 -0.18 -18.77
C THR A 623 -16.63 -0.55 -20.24
N CYS A 624 -16.10 -1.71 -20.64
CA CYS A 624 -16.23 -2.23 -22.00
C CYS A 624 -17.53 -3.03 -22.17
N GLU A 625 -18.48 -2.52 -22.94
CA GLU A 625 -19.79 -3.14 -23.20
C GLU A 625 -19.80 -3.85 -24.57
N LYS A 626 -20.43 -5.02 -24.67
CA LYS A 626 -20.43 -5.80 -25.91
C LYS A 626 -21.33 -5.16 -26.98
N ILE A 627 -20.82 -5.02 -28.21
CA ILE A 627 -21.58 -4.47 -29.33
C ILE A 627 -22.57 -5.51 -29.86
N LEU A 628 -23.87 -5.26 -29.67
CA LEU A 628 -24.97 -6.19 -30.06
C LEU A 628 -25.76 -5.75 -31.30
N ASN A 629 -25.42 -4.60 -31.89
CA ASN A 629 -26.12 -3.98 -33.00
C ASN A 629 -25.20 -3.81 -34.22
N CYS A 630 -25.75 -3.90 -35.43
CA CYS A 630 -25.05 -3.49 -36.64
C CYS A 630 -25.14 -1.96 -36.83
N ALA A 631 -24.13 -1.35 -37.45
CA ALA A 631 -24.19 0.06 -37.87
C ALA A 631 -25.32 0.29 -38.90
N ASP A 632 -25.92 1.49 -38.98
CA ASP A 632 -26.98 1.77 -39.96
C ASP A 632 -26.44 1.57 -41.40
N PRO A 633 -27.04 0.68 -42.23
CA PRO A 633 -26.58 0.41 -43.59
C PRO A 633 -26.85 1.55 -44.58
N GLY A 634 -27.66 2.55 -44.21
CA GLY A 634 -27.95 3.74 -45.00
C GLY A 634 -29.24 3.67 -45.84
N GLU A 635 -29.45 4.72 -46.64
CA GLU A 635 -30.57 4.88 -47.58
C GLU A 635 -30.09 4.77 -49.04
N ILE A 636 -31.00 4.43 -49.96
CA ILE A 636 -30.69 4.29 -51.38
C ILE A 636 -31.36 5.40 -52.21
N ALA A 637 -30.62 5.95 -53.18
CA ALA A 637 -31.18 6.87 -54.14
C ALA A 637 -32.21 6.15 -55.04
N ASN A 638 -33.31 6.84 -55.36
CA ASN A 638 -34.42 6.33 -56.19
C ASN A 638 -35.06 5.02 -55.67
N GLY A 639 -35.06 4.83 -54.35
CA GLY A 639 -35.78 3.75 -53.68
C GLY A 639 -36.17 4.11 -52.26
N VAL A 640 -36.72 3.12 -51.55
CA VAL A 640 -37.25 3.20 -50.18
C VAL A 640 -36.68 2.05 -49.36
N ARG A 641 -36.25 2.34 -48.12
CA ARG A 641 -35.86 1.32 -47.13
C ARG A 641 -37.00 1.02 -46.15
N ARG A 642 -37.07 -0.22 -45.67
CA ARG A 642 -37.94 -0.68 -44.59
C ARG A 642 -37.13 -1.54 -43.63
N ALA A 643 -36.83 -1.03 -42.44
CA ALA A 643 -36.14 -1.76 -41.39
C ALA A 643 -37.13 -2.51 -40.49
N SER A 644 -36.73 -3.68 -39.97
CA SER A 644 -37.51 -4.44 -38.99
C SER A 644 -37.46 -3.84 -37.58
N ASP A 645 -36.34 -3.23 -37.21
CA ASP A 645 -36.10 -2.55 -35.92
C ASP A 645 -35.17 -1.35 -36.16
N PRO A 646 -35.43 -0.16 -35.57
CA PRO A 646 -34.63 1.04 -35.79
C PRO A 646 -33.23 1.05 -35.13
N ARG A 647 -32.93 0.09 -34.24
CA ARG A 647 -31.62 -0.03 -33.55
C ARG A 647 -30.74 -1.16 -34.12
N PHE A 648 -31.22 -1.87 -35.13
CA PHE A 648 -30.49 -2.90 -35.85
C PHE A 648 -29.77 -3.98 -34.99
N PRO A 649 -30.44 -4.59 -33.99
CA PRO A 649 -29.85 -5.69 -33.22
C PRO A 649 -29.53 -6.90 -34.12
N ILE A 650 -28.65 -7.79 -33.67
CA ILE A 650 -28.38 -9.09 -34.31
C ILE A 650 -29.71 -9.81 -34.63
N GLY A 651 -29.87 -10.26 -35.87
CA GLY A 651 -31.09 -10.88 -36.41
C GLY A 651 -32.10 -9.90 -37.05
N SER A 652 -31.91 -8.58 -36.90
CA SER A 652 -32.68 -7.58 -37.63
C SER A 652 -32.42 -7.62 -39.14
N HIS A 653 -33.39 -7.15 -39.92
CA HIS A 653 -33.27 -7.08 -41.37
C HIS A 653 -33.80 -5.77 -41.96
N VAL A 654 -33.17 -5.33 -43.05
CA VAL A 654 -33.55 -4.12 -43.81
C VAL A 654 -33.89 -4.54 -45.23
N GLN A 655 -35.11 -4.24 -45.67
CA GLN A 655 -35.60 -4.50 -47.01
C GLN A 655 -35.57 -3.21 -47.85
N TYR A 656 -35.09 -3.32 -49.08
CA TYR A 656 -35.01 -2.22 -50.04
C TYR A 656 -35.96 -2.46 -51.23
N SER A 657 -36.55 -1.37 -51.76
CA SER A 657 -37.42 -1.38 -52.95
C SER A 657 -37.20 -0.13 -53.79
N CYS A 658 -37.05 -0.27 -55.11
CA CYS A 658 -36.88 0.88 -56.01
C CYS A 658 -38.20 1.58 -56.33
N ASN A 659 -38.08 2.85 -56.71
CA ASN A 659 -39.18 3.66 -57.23
C ASN A 659 -39.53 3.24 -58.66
N GLU A 660 -40.70 3.65 -59.14
CA GLU A 660 -41.19 3.32 -60.49
C GLU A 660 -40.21 3.76 -61.59
N GLY A 661 -39.98 2.90 -62.59
CA GLY A 661 -38.98 3.10 -63.65
C GLY A 661 -37.55 2.62 -63.30
N TYR A 662 -37.28 2.26 -62.04
CA TYR A 662 -35.97 1.76 -61.60
C TYR A 662 -36.03 0.29 -61.20
N THR A 663 -34.95 -0.45 -61.49
CA THR A 663 -34.75 -1.85 -61.06
C THR A 663 -33.66 -1.96 -60.01
N LEU A 664 -33.85 -2.86 -59.04
CA LEU A 664 -32.89 -3.08 -57.94
C LEU A 664 -31.73 -3.97 -58.40
N GLU A 665 -30.52 -3.50 -58.16
CA GLU A 665 -29.26 -4.21 -58.38
C GLU A 665 -28.58 -4.47 -57.03
N GLY A 666 -28.37 -5.75 -56.68
CA GLY A 666 -27.88 -6.19 -55.37
C GLY A 666 -28.94 -6.87 -54.50
N SER A 667 -28.61 -7.19 -53.24
CA SER A 667 -29.55 -7.89 -52.36
C SER A 667 -30.73 -7.01 -51.95
N ARG A 668 -31.94 -7.57 -52.08
CA ARG A 668 -33.20 -6.92 -51.65
C ARG A 668 -33.35 -6.85 -50.14
N ILE A 669 -32.69 -7.73 -49.40
CA ILE A 669 -32.78 -7.84 -47.93
C ILE A 669 -31.36 -7.98 -47.36
N LEU A 670 -31.00 -7.10 -46.43
CA LEU A 670 -29.79 -7.22 -45.62
C LEU A 670 -30.16 -7.69 -44.22
N THR A 671 -29.42 -8.67 -43.69
CA THR A 671 -29.63 -9.20 -42.33
C THR A 671 -28.39 -8.96 -41.47
N CYS A 672 -28.58 -8.52 -40.23
CA CYS A 672 -27.49 -8.30 -39.27
C CYS A 672 -27.08 -9.62 -38.63
N TYR A 673 -25.86 -10.08 -38.87
CA TYR A 673 -25.30 -11.29 -38.28
C TYR A 673 -24.25 -10.97 -37.21
N ASN A 674 -24.25 -11.78 -36.14
CA ASN A 674 -23.17 -11.77 -35.16
C ASN A 674 -21.88 -12.36 -35.78
N ARG A 675 -20.73 -11.99 -35.23
CA ARG A 675 -19.43 -12.57 -35.57
C ARG A 675 -18.71 -12.95 -34.28
N ASP A 676 -18.19 -14.16 -34.20
CA ASP A 676 -17.56 -14.67 -32.97
C ASP A 676 -16.29 -13.88 -32.56
N THR A 677 -15.64 -13.23 -33.53
CA THR A 677 -14.42 -12.43 -33.37
C THR A 677 -14.53 -11.05 -34.03
N GLY A 678 -15.46 -10.21 -33.58
CA GLY A 678 -15.52 -8.80 -33.95
C GLY A 678 -16.92 -8.18 -33.86
N THR A 679 -17.10 -7.03 -34.50
CA THR A 679 -18.39 -6.34 -34.53
C THR A 679 -19.43 -7.08 -35.41
N PRO A 680 -20.73 -7.01 -35.06
CA PRO A 680 -21.82 -7.51 -35.90
C PRO A 680 -21.80 -6.85 -37.28
N LYS A 681 -22.12 -7.62 -38.33
CA LYS A 681 -22.01 -7.17 -39.72
C LYS A 681 -23.25 -7.57 -40.54
N TRP A 682 -23.62 -6.69 -41.47
CA TRP A 682 -24.62 -6.98 -42.50
C TRP A 682 -24.18 -8.10 -43.45
N SER A 683 -25.15 -8.89 -43.88
CA SER A 683 -25.00 -10.01 -44.80
C SER A 683 -24.40 -9.64 -46.16
N ASP A 684 -24.64 -8.42 -46.65
CA ASP A 684 -24.19 -7.94 -47.95
C ASP A 684 -24.06 -6.40 -47.94
N ARG A 685 -23.60 -5.81 -49.05
CA ARG A 685 -23.53 -4.35 -49.26
C ARG A 685 -24.90 -3.77 -49.65
N ILE A 686 -25.07 -2.46 -49.45
CA ILE A 686 -26.29 -1.74 -49.83
C ILE A 686 -26.57 -1.83 -51.35
N PRO A 687 -27.80 -2.17 -51.78
CA PRO A 687 -28.15 -2.27 -53.20
C PRO A 687 -28.30 -0.91 -53.87
N LYS A 688 -28.40 -0.89 -55.21
CA LYS A 688 -28.60 0.32 -56.01
C LYS A 688 -29.88 0.23 -56.85
N CYS A 689 -30.50 1.38 -57.14
CA CYS A 689 -31.64 1.47 -58.06
C CYS A 689 -31.19 2.11 -59.37
N VAL A 690 -31.25 1.34 -60.47
CA VAL A 690 -30.80 1.77 -61.81
C VAL A 690 -31.98 1.94 -62.76
N LEU A 691 -31.91 2.96 -63.63
CA LEU A 691 -32.93 3.22 -64.66
C LEU A 691 -32.97 2.10 -65.71
N LYS A 692 -34.17 1.73 -66.13
CA LYS A 692 -34.37 0.77 -67.23
C LYS A 692 -34.87 1.50 -68.48
N TYR A 693 -34.04 1.54 -69.52
CA TYR A 693 -34.40 2.13 -70.82
C TYR A 693 -35.23 1.19 -71.68
N GLU A 694 -36.13 1.75 -72.50
CA GLU A 694 -36.81 1.01 -73.56
C GLU A 694 -35.89 0.92 -74.80
N PRO A 695 -35.81 -0.23 -75.49
CA PRO A 695 -34.88 -0.42 -76.60
C PRO A 695 -35.37 0.24 -77.90
N CYS A 696 -34.45 0.72 -78.73
CA CYS A 696 -34.77 1.29 -80.05
C CYS A 696 -35.27 0.19 -81.01
N LEU A 697 -36.37 0.48 -81.72
CA LEU A 697 -36.85 -0.32 -82.84
C LEU A 697 -35.89 -0.23 -84.04
N ASN A 698 -35.82 -1.28 -84.85
CA ASN A 698 -35.00 -1.29 -86.06
C ASN A 698 -35.45 -0.20 -87.07
N PRO A 699 -34.58 0.71 -87.51
CA PRO A 699 -34.96 1.84 -88.39
C PRO A 699 -35.10 1.46 -89.87
N GLY A 700 -34.77 0.22 -90.26
CA GLY A 700 -34.90 -0.27 -91.63
C GLY A 700 -33.66 -0.04 -92.51
N VAL A 701 -33.62 -0.74 -93.64
CA VAL A 701 -32.52 -0.64 -94.63
C VAL A 701 -32.86 0.37 -95.74
N PRO A 702 -31.89 1.15 -96.22
CA PRO A 702 -32.11 2.07 -97.34
C PRO A 702 -32.16 1.35 -98.68
N GLU A 703 -32.86 1.97 -99.64
CA GLU A 703 -32.98 1.48 -101.00
C GLU A 703 -31.60 1.50 -101.69
N ASN A 704 -31.24 0.39 -102.35
CA ASN A 704 -29.90 0.11 -102.88
C ASN A 704 -28.76 0.07 -101.83
N GLY A 705 -29.07 -0.32 -100.59
CA GLY A 705 -28.07 -0.64 -99.55
C GLY A 705 -28.41 -1.85 -98.67
N TYR A 706 -27.58 -2.09 -97.65
CA TYR A 706 -27.73 -3.14 -96.64
C TYR A 706 -27.17 -2.72 -95.27
N GLN A 707 -27.52 -3.45 -94.20
CA GLN A 707 -27.06 -3.20 -92.82
C GLN A 707 -26.25 -4.37 -92.24
N THR A 708 -25.38 -4.10 -91.25
CA THR A 708 -24.46 -5.11 -90.67
C THR A 708 -25.13 -6.24 -89.90
N LEU A 709 -26.20 -5.95 -89.15
CA LEU A 709 -26.87 -6.90 -88.27
C LEU A 709 -28.36 -6.59 -88.22
N TYR A 710 -29.21 -7.61 -88.20
CA TYR A 710 -30.66 -7.44 -88.00
C TYR A 710 -31.07 -7.91 -86.59
N LYS A 711 -31.56 -6.97 -85.78
CA LYS A 711 -32.37 -7.23 -84.58
C LYS A 711 -33.72 -6.52 -84.73
N HIS A 712 -34.76 -6.98 -84.05
CA HIS A 712 -36.02 -6.20 -83.95
C HIS A 712 -35.89 -5.00 -82.99
N HIS A 713 -35.09 -5.16 -81.93
CA HIS A 713 -34.88 -4.18 -80.88
C HIS A 713 -33.39 -4.11 -80.54
N TYR A 714 -32.87 -2.90 -80.31
CA TYR A 714 -31.48 -2.61 -79.94
C TYR A 714 -31.44 -1.93 -78.58
N GLN A 715 -30.54 -2.36 -77.70
CA GLN A 715 -30.40 -1.76 -76.38
C GLN A 715 -29.73 -0.39 -76.47
N ALA A 716 -30.01 0.48 -75.50
CA ALA A 716 -29.37 1.79 -75.43
C ALA A 716 -27.83 1.64 -75.33
N GLY A 717 -27.10 2.30 -76.23
CA GLY A 717 -25.66 2.16 -76.44
C GLY A 717 -25.26 1.28 -77.64
N GLU A 718 -26.16 0.50 -78.24
CA GLU A 718 -25.84 -0.32 -79.41
C GLU A 718 -25.78 0.50 -80.72
N ALA A 719 -24.88 0.11 -81.63
CA ALA A 719 -24.62 0.77 -82.90
C ALA A 719 -25.01 -0.11 -84.11
N LEU A 720 -25.59 0.50 -85.15
CA LEU A 720 -25.97 -0.14 -86.40
C LEU A 720 -25.32 0.58 -87.59
N ARG A 721 -24.76 -0.17 -88.53
CA ARG A 721 -23.96 0.36 -89.64
C ARG A 721 -24.53 -0.05 -91.01
N PHE A 722 -24.49 0.87 -91.96
CA PHE A 722 -25.06 0.72 -93.30
C PHE A 722 -23.99 0.82 -94.40
N PHE A 723 -24.29 0.22 -95.55
CA PHE A 723 -23.47 0.22 -96.76
C PHE A 723 -24.36 0.33 -98.01
N CYS A 724 -23.86 0.94 -99.08
CA CYS A 724 -24.52 1.00 -100.38
C CYS A 724 -23.95 -0.06 -101.34
N TYR A 725 -24.73 -0.48 -102.34
CA TYR A 725 -24.22 -1.30 -103.44
C TYR A 725 -23.36 -0.48 -104.41
N GLU A 726 -22.55 -1.19 -105.21
CA GLU A 726 -21.58 -0.60 -106.14
C GLU A 726 -22.24 0.36 -107.15
N GLY A 727 -21.62 1.53 -107.38
CA GLY A 727 -22.16 2.61 -108.21
C GLY A 727 -23.02 3.65 -107.47
N PHE A 728 -23.26 3.46 -106.17
CA PHE A 728 -23.97 4.44 -105.32
C PHE A 728 -23.08 4.94 -104.18
N GLU A 729 -23.12 6.24 -103.94
CA GLU A 729 -22.48 6.92 -102.82
C GLU A 729 -23.44 7.05 -101.62
N LEU A 730 -22.93 6.85 -100.41
CA LEU A 730 -23.70 6.89 -99.17
C LEU A 730 -23.78 8.33 -98.66
N ILE A 731 -24.98 8.89 -98.69
CA ILE A 731 -25.28 10.24 -98.21
C ILE A 731 -26.02 10.15 -96.88
N GLY A 732 -25.29 10.40 -95.79
CA GLY A 732 -25.80 10.35 -94.42
C GLY A 732 -24.75 9.77 -93.46
N GLU A 733 -25.17 9.48 -92.22
CA GLU A 733 -24.28 8.89 -91.23
C GLU A 733 -24.13 7.38 -91.47
N VAL A 734 -22.89 6.91 -91.64
CA VAL A 734 -22.60 5.49 -91.97
C VAL A 734 -22.97 4.55 -90.81
N THR A 735 -22.88 5.03 -89.56
CA THR A 735 -23.20 4.28 -88.35
C THR A 735 -24.07 5.12 -87.43
N ILE A 736 -25.22 4.60 -87.03
CA ILE A 736 -26.17 5.25 -86.12
C ILE A 736 -26.17 4.51 -84.78
N THR A 737 -26.38 5.22 -83.66
CA THR A 737 -26.41 4.59 -82.32
C THR A 737 -27.74 4.82 -81.61
N CYS A 738 -28.19 3.82 -80.86
CA CYS A 738 -29.39 3.92 -80.03
C CYS A 738 -29.03 4.69 -78.76
N VAL A 739 -29.34 5.98 -78.68
CA VAL A 739 -29.05 6.79 -77.49
C VAL A 739 -30.10 6.56 -76.40
N PRO A 740 -29.70 6.43 -75.11
CA PRO A 740 -30.62 6.20 -74.01
C PRO A 740 -31.68 7.30 -73.90
N GLY A 741 -32.96 6.92 -73.85
CA GLY A 741 -34.07 7.86 -73.73
C GLY A 741 -35.39 7.19 -73.34
N HIS A 742 -36.47 7.98 -73.30
CA HIS A 742 -37.83 7.51 -73.07
C HIS A 742 -38.79 8.09 -74.13
N PRO A 743 -38.99 7.40 -75.28
CA PRO A 743 -38.29 6.19 -75.71
C PRO A 743 -36.84 6.47 -76.13
N SER A 744 -35.98 5.44 -76.15
CA SER A 744 -34.64 5.56 -76.74
C SER A 744 -34.74 5.81 -78.25
N GLN A 745 -33.86 6.65 -78.79
CA GLN A 745 -33.92 7.11 -80.19
C GLN A 745 -32.59 6.85 -80.90
N TRP A 746 -32.62 6.80 -82.23
CA TRP A 746 -31.40 6.74 -83.03
C TRP A 746 -30.78 8.13 -83.17
N THR A 747 -29.45 8.23 -83.17
CA THR A 747 -28.72 9.50 -83.36
C THR A 747 -29.09 10.22 -84.65
N SER A 748 -29.39 9.48 -85.71
CA SER A 748 -29.72 10.00 -87.03
C SER A 748 -30.61 9.03 -87.81
N GLN A 749 -31.17 9.52 -88.92
CA GLN A 749 -31.99 8.72 -89.84
C GLN A 749 -31.09 7.81 -90.71
N PRO A 750 -31.59 6.65 -91.19
CA PRO A 750 -30.80 5.76 -92.04
C PRO A 750 -30.32 6.48 -93.31
N PRO A 751 -29.06 6.29 -93.74
CA PRO A 751 -28.45 7.03 -94.84
C PRO A 751 -29.02 6.62 -96.21
N LEU A 752 -28.91 7.50 -97.21
CA LEU A 752 -29.46 7.29 -98.55
C LEU A 752 -28.36 6.99 -99.57
N CYS A 753 -28.58 6.01 -100.46
CA CYS A 753 -27.66 5.65 -101.53
C CYS A 753 -28.04 6.38 -102.84
N LYS A 754 -27.17 7.23 -103.39
CA LYS A 754 -27.43 7.97 -104.67
C LYS A 754 -26.29 7.79 -105.67
N VAL A 755 -26.60 7.96 -106.96
CA VAL A 755 -25.62 7.85 -108.06
C VAL A 755 -24.72 9.09 -108.10
N ALA A 756 -23.41 8.90 -108.26
CA ALA A 756 -22.42 9.98 -108.33
C ALA A 756 -22.12 10.42 -109.79
N TYR A 757 -21.94 11.73 -110.02
CA TYR A 757 -21.44 12.30 -111.28
C TYR A 757 -20.82 13.69 -111.06
N GLU A 758 -19.72 14.00 -111.76
CA GLU A 758 -18.85 15.17 -111.54
C GLU A 758 -19.17 16.43 -112.40
N GLU A 759 -18.70 17.57 -111.87
CA GLU A 759 -18.26 18.84 -112.50
C GLU A 759 -18.79 19.30 -113.87
N LEU A 760 -19.32 20.55 -113.94
CA LEU A 760 -18.83 21.63 -114.84
C LEU A 760 -19.69 22.92 -114.78
N LEU A 761 -18.99 24.07 -114.77
CA LEU A 761 -19.37 25.41 -115.28
C LEU A 761 -20.32 26.36 -114.48
N ASP A 762 -19.65 27.24 -113.73
CA ASP A 762 -19.45 28.68 -114.04
C ASP A 762 -20.29 29.78 -113.35
N ASP A 763 -19.52 30.77 -112.89
CA ASP A 763 -19.82 31.93 -112.05
C ASP A 763 -20.92 32.90 -112.51
N ARG A 764 -21.67 33.47 -111.54
CA ARG A 764 -21.63 34.94 -111.31
C ARG A 764 -22.33 35.47 -110.04
N LYS A 765 -21.66 36.44 -109.39
CA LYS A 765 -22.19 37.51 -108.49
C LYS A 765 -22.77 37.03 -107.13
N LEU A 766 -22.64 37.77 -106.02
CA LEU A 766 -22.08 39.11 -105.76
C LEU A 766 -21.54 39.18 -104.31
N GLU A 767 -20.53 40.01 -104.06
CA GLU A 767 -19.90 40.25 -102.76
C GLU A 767 -20.84 40.92 -101.72
N VAL A 768 -20.61 40.70 -100.41
CA VAL A 768 -20.18 41.76 -99.46
C VAL A 768 -19.39 41.17 -98.28
N THR A 769 -18.13 41.56 -98.24
CA THR A 769 -17.13 41.68 -97.17
C THR A 769 -17.60 41.75 -95.70
N GLN A 770 -16.98 40.95 -94.82
CA GLN A 770 -16.22 41.52 -93.70
C GLN A 770 -15.01 40.66 -93.27
N THR A 771 -13.83 41.28 -93.38
CA THR A 771 -12.50 40.82 -92.91
C THR A 771 -12.44 40.72 -91.37
N THR A 772 -11.64 39.86 -90.74
CA THR A 772 -10.14 39.93 -90.71
C THR A 772 -9.42 38.58 -90.51
N ASP A 773 -8.11 38.62 -90.80
CA ASP A 773 -7.17 37.50 -91.06
C ASP A 773 -6.84 36.51 -89.91
N PRO A 774 -6.22 35.36 -90.25
CA PRO A 774 -5.89 34.27 -89.33
C PRO A 774 -4.41 34.30 -88.85
N SER A 775 -3.97 33.17 -88.28
CA SER A 775 -2.63 32.82 -87.79
C SER A 775 -2.23 33.39 -86.43
N HIS A 776 -2.18 32.52 -85.43
CA HIS A 776 -0.91 32.03 -84.90
C HIS A 776 -1.12 30.75 -84.07
N GLN A 777 -0.38 29.70 -84.42
CA GLN A 777 -0.30 28.45 -83.68
C GLN A 777 0.99 28.48 -82.83
N MET A 778 0.99 27.76 -81.70
CA MET A 778 2.12 27.43 -80.81
C MET A 778 2.46 28.38 -79.63
N GLU A 779 2.99 27.71 -78.59
CA GLU A 779 3.88 28.21 -77.52
C GLU A 779 3.30 28.76 -76.20
N GLY A 780 2.38 28.02 -75.59
CA GLY A 780 1.98 28.18 -74.17
C GLY A 780 3.01 27.65 -73.13
N GLY A 781 4.32 27.81 -73.37
CA GLY A 781 5.38 27.17 -72.57
C GLY A 781 6.02 28.04 -71.48
N ASN A 782 6.03 29.37 -71.62
CA ASN A 782 7.00 30.24 -70.94
C ASN A 782 6.45 31.18 -69.85
N ILE A 783 5.29 30.87 -69.25
CA ILE A 783 4.71 31.68 -68.15
C ILE A 783 4.93 31.05 -66.76
N ALA A 784 5.01 29.72 -66.66
CA ALA A 784 5.27 29.06 -65.37
C ALA A 784 6.69 29.32 -64.83
N LEU A 785 7.71 29.29 -65.69
CA LEU A 785 9.11 29.43 -65.29
C LEU A 785 9.43 30.81 -64.67
N ALA A 786 8.74 31.86 -65.09
CA ALA A 786 8.94 33.22 -64.57
C ALA A 786 8.48 33.41 -63.11
N ILE A 787 7.59 32.54 -62.60
CA ILE A 787 7.03 32.64 -61.25
C ILE A 787 7.74 31.68 -60.29
N PHE A 788 8.04 30.45 -60.70
CA PHE A 788 8.63 29.46 -59.80
C PHE A 788 10.13 29.68 -59.52
N LEU A 789 10.92 30.19 -60.48
CA LEU A 789 12.35 30.46 -60.28
C LEU A 789 12.66 31.43 -59.12
N PRO A 790 12.02 32.62 -59.00
CA PRO A 790 12.29 33.51 -57.86
C PRO A 790 11.82 32.92 -56.52
N ILE A 791 10.73 32.14 -56.50
CA ILE A 791 10.23 31.50 -55.27
C ILE A 791 11.22 30.45 -54.76
N ILE A 792 11.75 29.60 -55.66
CA ILE A 792 12.76 28.58 -55.30
C ILE A 792 14.04 29.25 -54.78
N LEU A 793 14.47 30.37 -55.37
CA LEU A 793 15.67 31.10 -54.94
C LEU A 793 15.50 31.68 -53.52
N VAL A 794 14.31 32.21 -53.18
CA VAL A 794 13.98 32.67 -51.82
C VAL A 794 13.95 31.51 -50.82
N ILE A 795 13.38 30.35 -51.18
CA ILE A 795 13.36 29.16 -50.31
C ILE A 795 14.79 28.67 -50.01
N LEU A 796 15.67 28.63 -51.01
CA LEU A 796 17.07 28.25 -50.82
C LEU A 796 17.84 29.26 -49.94
N LEU A 797 17.54 30.56 -50.06
CA LEU A 797 18.13 31.59 -49.18
C LEU A 797 17.69 31.41 -47.72
N ILE A 798 16.40 31.18 -47.47
CA ILE A 798 15.86 30.96 -46.12
C ILE A 798 16.42 29.66 -45.53
N GLY A 799 16.49 28.58 -46.31
CA GLY A 799 17.09 27.31 -45.89
C GLY A 799 18.58 27.45 -45.55
N GLY A 800 19.34 28.22 -46.34
CA GLY A 800 20.75 28.52 -46.07
C GLY A 800 20.94 29.30 -44.76
N ILE A 801 20.10 30.30 -44.48
CA ILE A 801 20.12 31.07 -43.23
C ILE A 801 19.77 30.16 -42.03
N TYR A 802 18.80 29.27 -42.17
CA TYR A 802 18.41 28.32 -41.13
C TYR A 802 19.55 27.32 -40.80
N ILE A 803 20.22 26.77 -41.82
CA ILE A 803 21.38 25.87 -41.64
C ILE A 803 22.56 26.62 -41.01
N TYR A 804 22.78 27.89 -41.37
CA TYR A 804 23.81 28.72 -40.74
C TYR A 804 23.54 28.94 -39.24
N TYR A 805 22.29 29.25 -38.87
CA TYR A 805 21.90 29.47 -37.48
C TYR A 805 21.98 28.19 -36.63
N THR A 806 21.51 27.05 -37.15
CA THR A 806 21.58 25.77 -36.42
C THR A 806 23.02 25.31 -36.20
N LYS A 807 23.93 25.55 -37.15
CA LYS A 807 25.36 25.23 -36.97
C LYS A 807 26.09 26.14 -35.99
N PHE A 808 25.63 27.38 -35.81
CA PHE A 808 26.22 28.33 -34.85
C PHE A 808 25.73 28.10 -33.40
N GLN A 809 24.61 27.40 -33.20
CA GLN A 809 24.04 27.09 -31.88
C GLN A 809 24.47 25.73 -31.28
N GLY A 810 25.39 25.01 -31.93
CA GLY A 810 26.08 23.87 -31.31
C GLY A 810 25.21 22.66 -30.93
N LYS A 811 24.03 22.49 -31.54
CA LYS A 811 23.17 21.31 -31.32
C LYS A 811 23.28 20.32 -32.48
N SER A 812 23.55 19.06 -32.14
CA SER A 812 23.69 17.94 -33.06
C SER A 812 22.38 17.64 -33.81
N LEU A 813 22.46 17.45 -35.13
CA LEU A 813 21.36 16.95 -35.96
C LEU A 813 21.51 15.42 -36.10
N PHE A 814 20.55 14.69 -35.53
CA PHE A 814 20.35 13.24 -35.62
C PHE A 814 21.46 12.33 -35.08
N GLY A 815 21.17 11.74 -33.91
CA GLY A 815 21.87 10.58 -33.36
C GLY A 815 20.89 9.63 -32.68
N PHE A 816 20.11 8.88 -33.46
CA PHE A 816 19.33 7.73 -32.99
C PHE A 816 19.54 6.54 -33.92
N SER A 817 20.02 5.44 -33.36
CA SER A 817 20.12 4.15 -34.03
C SER A 817 18.87 3.32 -33.73
N PHE A 818 18.28 2.71 -34.77
CA PHE A 818 17.26 1.67 -34.62
C PHE A 818 17.90 0.27 -34.71
N PRO A 819 17.22 -0.75 -34.16
CA PRO A 819 17.17 -2.04 -34.82
C PRO A 819 15.74 -2.41 -35.27
N ALA A 820 15.63 -2.68 -36.58
CA ALA A 820 14.67 -3.57 -37.25
C ALA A 820 13.15 -3.44 -37.00
N SER A 821 12.45 -2.88 -38.00
CA SER A 821 11.17 -3.44 -38.45
C SER A 821 11.16 -3.51 -39.99
N HIS A 822 10.64 -4.61 -40.54
CA HIS A 822 10.61 -4.84 -41.99
C HIS A 822 9.39 -4.20 -42.65
N SER A 823 9.59 -3.80 -43.90
CA SER A 823 8.65 -3.07 -44.77
C SER A 823 7.45 -3.89 -45.26
N TYR A 824 6.30 -3.24 -45.39
CA TYR A 824 5.30 -3.58 -46.42
C TYR A 824 4.81 -2.31 -47.15
N SER A 825 4.60 -2.44 -48.45
CA SER A 825 4.25 -1.35 -49.39
C SER A 825 2.74 -1.13 -49.52
N PRO A 826 2.29 0.07 -49.92
CA PRO A 826 0.90 0.29 -50.29
C PRO A 826 0.63 -0.30 -51.69
N ILE A 827 -0.46 -1.07 -51.82
CA ILE A 827 -1.01 -1.49 -53.12
C ILE A 827 -2.50 -1.14 -53.18
N THR A 828 -2.88 -0.61 -54.34
CA THR A 828 -4.22 -0.16 -54.71
C THR A 828 -5.19 -1.32 -54.95
N VAL A 829 -6.48 -1.05 -54.75
CA VAL A 829 -7.59 -1.96 -55.07
C VAL A 829 -7.85 -1.95 -56.59
N GLU A 830 -7.96 -3.11 -57.24
CA GLU A 830 -9.04 -3.48 -58.19
C GLU A 830 -8.76 -4.83 -58.92
N SER A 831 -9.84 -5.59 -59.18
CA SER A 831 -9.91 -6.87 -59.95
C SER A 831 -9.17 -8.09 -59.32
N ASP A 832 -9.62 -9.35 -59.41
CA ASP A 832 -10.83 -9.94 -60.01
C ASP A 832 -11.09 -11.42 -59.53
N PHE A 833 -12.19 -12.04 -59.99
CA PHE A 833 -12.44 -13.51 -60.11
C PHE A 833 -12.79 -14.45 -58.90
N ASN A 834 -14.10 -14.67 -58.73
CA ASN A 834 -14.86 -15.95 -58.71
C ASN A 834 -14.36 -17.29 -58.07
N ASN A 835 -15.17 -17.73 -57.09
CA ASN A 835 -15.87 -19.04 -56.99
C ASN A 835 -15.14 -20.35 -56.56
N PRO A 836 -15.56 -20.98 -55.44
CA PRO A 836 -15.31 -22.40 -55.15
C PRO A 836 -16.58 -23.27 -55.36
N LEU A 837 -16.44 -24.43 -56.01
CA LEU A 837 -17.55 -25.37 -56.23
C LEU A 837 -17.09 -26.82 -56.10
N TYR A 838 -17.63 -27.52 -55.09
CA TYR A 838 -17.63 -28.98 -54.81
C TYR A 838 -16.34 -29.82 -54.93
N GLU A 839 -16.00 -30.52 -53.83
CA GLU A 839 -16.10 -31.99 -53.65
C GLU A 839 -15.51 -32.35 -52.27
N ALA A 840 -15.81 -33.45 -51.55
CA ALA A 840 -16.97 -34.31 -51.35
C ALA A 840 -16.46 -35.56 -50.58
N GLY A 841 -16.96 -35.83 -49.37
CA GLY A 841 -16.79 -37.13 -48.66
C GLY A 841 -15.37 -37.44 -48.11
N ASP A 842 -15.19 -38.44 -47.24
CA ASP A 842 -16.16 -39.24 -46.47
C ASP A 842 -15.45 -39.79 -45.20
N THR A 843 -16.25 -40.20 -44.21
CA THR A 843 -15.97 -40.90 -42.95
C THR A 843 -14.66 -41.68 -42.78
N ARG A 844 -14.09 -41.61 -41.55
CA ARG A 844 -13.92 -42.79 -40.68
C ARG A 844 -13.57 -42.46 -39.21
N GLU A 845 -14.10 -43.30 -38.33
CA GLU A 845 -13.93 -43.32 -36.87
C GLU A 845 -12.64 -44.05 -36.46
N TYR A 846 -12.23 -43.91 -35.18
CA TYR A 846 -11.56 -44.85 -34.23
C TYR A 846 -10.88 -43.98 -33.14
N GLU A 847 -11.43 -43.70 -31.95
CA GLU A 847 -11.77 -44.52 -30.76
C GLU A 847 -10.59 -44.86 -29.79
N VAL A 848 -10.79 -44.49 -28.51
CA VAL A 848 -10.23 -44.98 -27.21
C VAL A 848 -8.75 -44.75 -26.78
N SER A 849 -8.62 -44.09 -25.60
CA SER A 849 -7.54 -44.15 -24.57
C SER A 849 -6.10 -43.71 -24.95
N ILE A 850 -5.30 -43.14 -24.05
CA ILE A 850 -5.34 -43.10 -22.56
C ILE A 850 -5.42 -41.65 -22.06
#